data_AF-A0A1Q3GZY4-F1
#
_entry.id   AF-A0A1Q3GZY4-F1
#
_cell.length_a   1.000
_cell.length_b   1.000
_cell.length_c   1.000
_cell.angle_alpha   90.00
_cell.angle_beta   90.00
_cell.angle_gamma   90.00
#
_symmetry.space_group_name_H-M   'P 1'
#
loop_
_entity.id
_entity.type
_entity.pdbx_description
1 polymer ?
#
loop_
_entity_poly.entity_id
_entity_poly.type
_entity_poly.pdbx_seq_one_letter_code
_entity_poly.pdbx_strand_id
1 'polypeptide(L)'
;MSAPKIINSLLFIFFVSAFGSETLAQRFFFSRREVPLFRNATGNVYTNGLAGGFNSAQFNTMKLNDDDLEDLVIFDRTNNKISTFIGVSANGQTTYQYAPQYENFFPRVTFWMLLRDYDGDGKKDIFAYSTRGGILVYRNVKVVNQPPQWELTTDLIRTDGFTPNLNLAVPATDIPAITDIDNDGDLDIVTFDFLGGLIELHQNLSIEQNGNASQLVYKRIDRCWGGVQEGANCGEFSFGVTCDNGMRRRNSQQKNGDKNSSQDLEDGDIGKTSELQRVQHVGSVILVSDLDGDGRKDALISDISCTKGYRMLNQNTSIQANFTQFDEGFPASKPIDIPIFPAFFLEDVDFDGVQDLLVSPNLFSNEDNVVNFTQSAWYYKNIGTNAAPNYDFRQTDFLQNTMIDLGEGAFPTALDYDGDGDLDLIVGTAGQPRTGNEFWATLYLYENVGSATAPEFQLKDEDYLQFSALKVSNIQPFVQDLNQDGSPDLAFVSRNQASQTSLQYLPNQAGNGQAVNYNTAQAVSFTVPIFGGDQPLLLDVDNDADLDLLVGSSSGRLMYYRNEGNNLNPDFQLQNQSLGGINSSTTRRSLRLSVSDFDADGKPDLLTGDNSGQLKLYPGFLDNFTQDTWTPDTSFVLNELSAKYESHRYGIFVTPLAADLNADNNPDILVGNNAGGIFYLRNDETSQPPTPPNAGASILVFPNPAQSSVNVFSPEDAEVSLQNTLGQIVISPVTVVGNIVKTLDTSKLASGVYLLKVTKKASGNVEVKKVVIR
;
A
#
# COMPACT_ATOMS: atom_id res chain seq x y z
N MET A 1 -89.09 -22.21 -31.37
CA MET A 1 -88.19 -23.36 -31.15
C MET A 1 -86.77 -22.97 -31.55
N SER A 2 -85.91 -22.67 -30.58
CA SER A 2 -84.44 -22.77 -30.69
C SER A 2 -83.85 -22.67 -29.28
N ALA A 3 -82.97 -23.61 -28.93
CA ALA A 3 -82.48 -23.92 -27.58
C ALA A 3 -81.50 -22.90 -26.96
N PRO A 4 -81.30 -22.91 -25.62
CA PRO A 4 -80.44 -21.95 -24.92
C PRO A 4 -78.96 -22.37 -24.85
N LYS A 5 -78.08 -21.37 -24.76
CA LYS A 5 -76.62 -21.49 -24.61
C LYS A 5 -76.22 -21.58 -23.12
N ILE A 6 -75.27 -22.46 -22.83
CA ILE A 6 -74.62 -22.69 -21.55
C ILE A 6 -73.60 -21.56 -21.28
N ILE A 7 -73.61 -21.01 -20.06
CA ILE A 7 -72.64 -20.04 -19.53
C ILE A 7 -71.66 -20.82 -18.65
N ASN A 8 -70.36 -20.77 -18.97
CA ASN A 8 -69.28 -21.22 -18.10
C ASN A 8 -68.66 -19.99 -17.41
N SER A 9 -68.72 -19.98 -16.09
CA SER A 9 -68.06 -19.02 -15.20
C SER A 9 -66.57 -19.39 -15.05
N LEU A 10 -65.67 -18.44 -15.27
CA LEU A 10 -64.24 -18.55 -14.92
C LEU A 10 -63.92 -17.53 -13.82
N LEU A 11 -63.56 -18.07 -12.66
CA LEU A 11 -63.14 -17.37 -11.45
C LEU A 11 -61.66 -16.99 -11.59
N PHE A 12 -61.32 -15.71 -11.65
CA PHE A 12 -59.94 -15.23 -11.63
C PHE A 12 -59.53 -14.91 -10.18
N ILE A 13 -58.58 -15.67 -9.65
CA ILE A 13 -57.94 -15.45 -8.36
C ILE A 13 -56.85 -14.40 -8.56
N PHE A 14 -56.95 -13.26 -7.87
CA PHE A 14 -55.88 -12.25 -7.81
C PHE A 14 -54.81 -12.71 -6.80
N PHE A 15 -53.61 -13.00 -7.31
CA PHE A 15 -52.39 -13.10 -6.48
C PHE A 15 -51.93 -11.67 -6.17
N VAL A 16 -52.06 -11.23 -4.92
CA VAL A 16 -51.42 -10.00 -4.43
C VAL A 16 -49.99 -10.39 -4.02
N SER A 17 -49.02 -10.20 -4.90
CA SER A 17 -47.61 -10.23 -4.53
C SER A 17 -47.28 -8.93 -3.81
N ALA A 18 -47.13 -9.00 -2.49
CA ALA A 18 -46.53 -7.95 -1.68
C ALA A 18 -45.06 -7.80 -2.09
N PHE A 19 -44.76 -6.84 -2.97
CA PHE A 19 -43.40 -6.36 -3.15
C PHE A 19 -43.08 -5.48 -1.94
N GLY A 20 -42.22 -5.97 -1.06
CA GLY A 20 -41.57 -5.13 -0.05
C GLY A 20 -40.82 -4.03 -0.78
N SER A 21 -41.24 -2.79 -0.58
CA SER A 21 -40.54 -1.60 -1.01
C SER A 21 -39.37 -1.37 -0.05
N GLU A 22 -38.18 -1.84 -0.42
CA GLU A 22 -36.95 -1.34 0.18
C GLU A 22 -36.69 0.07 -0.36
N THR A 23 -36.89 1.05 0.52
CA THR A 23 -36.39 2.41 0.36
C THR A 23 -34.87 2.36 0.47
N LEU A 24 -34.15 2.24 -0.65
CA LEU A 24 -32.69 2.39 -0.64
C LEU A 24 -32.35 3.89 -0.59
N ALA A 25 -31.57 4.30 0.41
CA ALA A 25 -31.08 5.66 0.64
C ALA A 25 -30.27 6.24 -0.53
N GLN A 26 -29.91 7.52 -0.42
CA GLN A 26 -28.94 8.22 -1.27
C GLN A 26 -27.60 7.46 -1.22
N ARG A 27 -26.91 7.33 -2.35
CA ARG A 27 -25.58 6.66 -2.37
C ARG A 27 -24.50 7.74 -2.43
N PHE A 28 -23.87 7.98 -1.30
CA PHE A 28 -22.60 8.68 -1.15
C PHE A 28 -21.46 7.82 -1.72
N PHE A 29 -20.34 8.45 -2.03
CA PHE A 29 -19.11 7.77 -2.44
C PHE A 29 -17.91 8.66 -2.17
N PHE A 30 -16.73 8.04 -2.18
CA PHE A 30 -15.49 8.75 -1.95
C PHE A 30 -14.65 8.85 -3.23
N SER A 31 -14.01 9.99 -3.45
CA SER A 31 -13.06 10.18 -4.55
C SER A 31 -11.76 10.86 -4.11
N ARG A 32 -10.80 10.92 -5.03
CA ARG A 32 -9.45 11.49 -4.83
C ARG A 32 -9.21 12.72 -5.70
N ARG A 33 -10.28 13.39 -6.16
CA ARG A 33 -10.22 14.41 -7.22
C ARG A 33 -9.85 15.80 -6.73
N GLU A 34 -10.49 16.23 -5.66
CA GLU A 34 -10.27 17.53 -5.06
C GLU A 34 -9.64 17.27 -3.71
N VAL A 35 -8.33 17.41 -3.63
CA VAL A 35 -7.55 17.13 -2.43
C VAL A 35 -7.01 18.44 -1.85
N PRO A 36 -6.93 18.57 -0.51
CA PRO A 36 -6.29 19.71 0.11
C PRO A 36 -4.84 19.83 -0.34
N LEU A 37 -4.34 21.07 -0.41
CA LEU A 37 -2.90 21.29 -0.58
C LEU A 37 -2.20 21.07 0.75
N PHE A 38 -1.05 20.41 0.71
CA PHE A 38 -0.16 20.27 1.86
C PHE A 38 1.17 20.94 1.59
N ARG A 39 1.66 21.69 2.57
CA ARG A 39 2.90 22.46 2.51
C ARG A 39 3.82 22.07 3.65
N ASN A 40 5.12 22.07 3.37
CA ASN A 40 6.14 21.94 4.40
C ASN A 40 6.28 23.23 5.24
N ALA A 41 7.13 23.20 6.26
CA ALA A 41 7.32 24.35 7.16
C ALA A 41 7.80 25.63 6.47
N THR A 42 8.45 25.51 5.30
CA THR A 42 8.91 26.65 4.49
C THR A 42 7.85 27.17 3.49
N GLY A 43 6.67 26.54 3.42
CA GLY A 43 5.57 26.91 2.52
C GLY A 43 5.60 26.23 1.14
N ASN A 44 6.57 25.35 0.87
CA ASN A 44 6.65 24.59 -0.38
C ASN A 44 5.60 23.48 -0.39
N VAL A 45 4.92 23.31 -1.53
CA VAL A 45 3.88 22.28 -1.71
C VAL A 45 4.52 20.90 -1.82
N TYR A 46 3.97 19.93 -1.09
CA TYR A 46 4.24 18.52 -1.30
C TYR A 46 3.49 18.02 -2.55
N THR A 47 4.18 17.85 -3.67
CA THR A 47 3.56 17.44 -4.95
C THR A 47 2.93 16.05 -4.89
N ASN A 48 3.37 15.20 -3.98
CA ASN A 48 2.84 13.87 -3.70
C ASN A 48 2.39 13.76 -2.23
N GLY A 49 1.94 14.86 -1.60
CA GLY A 49 1.58 14.97 -0.18
C GLY A 49 0.80 13.79 0.38
N LEU A 50 -0.15 13.29 -0.41
CA LEU A 50 -1.13 12.27 -0.01
C LEU A 50 -0.84 10.86 -0.57
N ALA A 51 0.44 10.57 -0.86
CA ALA A 51 0.88 9.27 -1.38
C ALA A 51 1.02 8.18 -0.30
N GLY A 52 0.99 8.56 0.98
CA GLY A 52 0.98 7.63 2.11
C GLY A 52 2.33 7.13 2.62
N GLY A 53 3.45 7.75 2.23
CA GLY A 53 4.78 7.50 2.81
C GLY A 53 5.46 6.20 2.37
N PHE A 54 6.76 6.05 2.70
CA PHE A 54 7.53 4.81 2.49
C PHE A 54 8.47 4.50 3.66
N ASN A 55 8.63 3.20 3.97
CA ASN A 55 9.61 2.72 4.93
C ASN A 55 10.73 1.92 4.23
N SER A 56 10.38 0.73 3.71
CA SER A 56 11.30 -0.21 3.06
C SER A 56 10.91 -0.38 1.60
N ALA A 57 11.16 0.67 0.80
CA ALA A 57 10.77 0.75 -0.60
C ALA A 57 11.62 -0.17 -1.49
N GLN A 58 10.95 -0.90 -2.39
CA GLN A 58 11.56 -1.64 -3.49
C GLN A 58 11.16 -0.98 -4.80
N PHE A 59 12.12 -0.32 -5.44
CA PHE A 59 11.89 0.55 -6.59
C PHE A 59 11.91 -0.24 -7.90
N ASN A 60 10.94 0.04 -8.75
CA ASN A 60 10.83 -0.50 -10.09
C ASN A 60 10.22 0.54 -11.02
N THR A 61 10.69 0.62 -12.27
CA THR A 61 9.98 1.38 -13.30
C THR A 61 9.18 0.46 -14.22
N MET A 62 8.08 0.95 -14.81
CA MET A 62 7.38 0.32 -15.93
C MET A 62 6.47 1.32 -16.64
N LYS A 63 5.93 0.96 -17.81
CA LYS A 63 4.82 1.69 -18.45
C LYS A 63 3.46 1.34 -17.83
N LEU A 64 2.92 2.20 -16.98
CA LEU A 64 1.54 2.08 -16.46
C LEU A 64 0.53 2.59 -17.48
N ASN A 65 0.87 3.67 -18.20
CA ASN A 65 0.08 4.22 -19.29
C ASN A 65 0.77 3.95 -20.66
N ASP A 66 0.36 4.62 -21.73
CA ASP A 66 0.91 4.44 -23.08
C ASP A 66 1.70 5.67 -23.57
N ASP A 67 2.22 6.48 -22.63
CA ASP A 67 3.12 7.59 -22.97
C ASP A 67 4.59 7.16 -23.09
N ASP A 68 5.45 8.11 -23.46
CA ASP A 68 6.88 7.87 -23.69
C ASP A 68 7.72 7.88 -22.40
N LEU A 69 7.16 8.20 -21.23
CA LEU A 69 7.85 8.24 -19.94
C LEU A 69 7.74 6.91 -19.17
N GLU A 70 8.80 6.49 -18.49
CA GLU A 70 8.69 5.38 -17.54
C GLU A 70 7.97 5.86 -16.27
N ASP A 71 7.03 5.06 -15.79
CA ASP A 71 6.32 5.30 -14.54
C ASP A 71 7.00 4.54 -13.41
N LEU A 72 6.78 4.98 -12.17
CA LEU A 72 7.40 4.37 -10.99
C LEU A 72 6.39 3.49 -10.24
N VAL A 73 6.81 2.27 -9.90
CA VAL A 73 6.06 1.30 -9.11
C VAL A 73 6.92 0.87 -7.93
N ILE A 74 6.46 1.18 -6.72
CA ILE A 74 7.17 0.89 -5.48
C ILE A 74 6.40 -0.18 -4.73
N PHE A 75 7.06 -1.27 -4.35
CA PHE A 75 6.55 -2.17 -3.31
C PHE A 75 7.22 -1.84 -1.98
N ASP A 76 6.44 -1.37 -1.00
CA ASP A 76 6.94 -1.18 0.37
C ASP A 76 6.78 -2.48 1.15
N ARG A 77 7.91 -3.08 1.53
CA ARG A 77 7.95 -4.36 2.24
C ARG A 77 7.38 -4.27 3.64
N THR A 78 7.65 -3.18 4.37
CA THR A 78 7.20 -2.99 5.74
C THR A 78 5.70 -2.64 5.78
N ASN A 79 5.24 -1.80 4.84
CA ASN A 79 3.85 -1.39 4.74
C ASN A 79 2.97 -2.38 3.96
N ASN A 80 3.57 -3.36 3.27
CA ASN A 80 2.92 -4.34 2.40
C ASN A 80 1.96 -3.68 1.38
N LYS A 81 2.43 -2.61 0.72
CA LYS A 81 1.66 -1.80 -0.24
C LYS A 81 2.43 -1.65 -1.55
N ILE A 82 1.70 -1.68 -2.67
CA ILE A 82 2.18 -1.18 -3.96
C ILE A 82 1.73 0.27 -4.10
N SER A 83 2.66 1.17 -4.43
CA SER A 83 2.37 2.56 -4.77
C SER A 83 2.79 2.85 -6.20
N THR A 84 1.97 3.58 -6.94
CA THR A 84 2.19 3.88 -8.36
C THR A 84 2.26 5.38 -8.61
N PHE A 85 3.20 5.81 -9.44
CA PHE A 85 3.40 7.21 -9.83
C PHE A 85 3.61 7.29 -11.33
N ILE A 86 2.91 8.22 -12.00
CA ILE A 86 3.10 8.46 -13.42
C ILE A 86 4.16 9.55 -13.67
N GLY A 87 4.93 9.40 -14.74
CA GLY A 87 5.80 10.47 -15.22
C GLY A 87 4.97 11.60 -15.83
N VAL A 88 5.19 12.84 -15.40
CA VAL A 88 4.48 14.01 -15.95
C VAL A 88 5.48 15.08 -16.34
N SER A 89 5.40 15.53 -17.60
CA SER A 89 6.16 16.66 -18.11
C SER A 89 5.34 17.94 -18.06
N ALA A 90 5.76 18.91 -17.25
CA ALA A 90 5.15 20.23 -17.18
C ALA A 90 6.23 21.32 -17.14
N ASN A 91 6.07 22.36 -17.97
CA ASN A 91 6.99 23.52 -18.01
C ASN A 91 8.47 23.17 -18.24
N GLY A 92 8.75 22.07 -18.95
CA GLY A 92 10.13 21.61 -19.22
C GLY A 92 10.79 20.86 -18.07
N GLN A 93 10.03 20.52 -17.01
CA GLN A 93 10.47 19.64 -15.93
C GLN A 93 9.61 18.36 -15.95
N THR A 94 10.27 17.21 -15.82
CA THR A 94 9.59 15.92 -15.67
C THR A 94 9.67 15.50 -14.21
N THR A 95 8.53 15.13 -13.63
CA THR A 95 8.41 14.71 -12.23
C THR A 95 7.44 13.55 -12.10
N TYR A 96 7.56 12.77 -11.03
CA TYR A 96 6.57 11.76 -10.67
C TYR A 96 5.36 12.36 -9.95
N GLN A 97 4.16 11.98 -10.42
CA GLN A 97 2.88 12.30 -9.79
C GLN A 97 2.20 11.03 -9.30
N TYR A 98 1.78 11.01 -8.03
CA TYR A 98 1.08 9.88 -7.42
C TYR A 98 -0.20 9.53 -8.20
N ALA A 99 -0.36 8.25 -8.52
CA ALA A 99 -1.40 7.73 -9.39
C ALA A 99 -2.09 6.49 -8.79
N PRO A 100 -2.78 6.62 -7.64
CA PRO A 100 -3.36 5.51 -6.87
C PRO A 100 -4.37 4.66 -7.66
N GLN A 101 -4.95 5.22 -8.71
CA GLN A 101 -5.90 4.54 -9.59
C GLN A 101 -5.30 3.27 -10.24
N TYR A 102 -3.98 3.20 -10.43
CA TYR A 102 -3.30 2.03 -11.02
C TYR A 102 -3.09 0.88 -10.03
N GLU A 103 -3.06 1.14 -8.72
CA GLU A 103 -2.68 0.16 -7.69
C GLU A 103 -3.64 -1.05 -7.62
N ASN A 104 -4.93 -0.81 -7.88
CA ASN A 104 -5.95 -1.88 -7.88
C ASN A 104 -5.75 -2.91 -9.01
N PHE A 105 -4.97 -2.57 -10.04
CA PHE A 105 -4.70 -3.48 -11.16
C PHE A 105 -3.55 -4.44 -10.86
N PHE A 106 -2.80 -4.27 -9.77
CA PHE A 106 -1.74 -5.19 -9.39
C PHE A 106 -2.26 -6.36 -8.54
N PRO A 107 -1.75 -7.59 -8.77
CA PRO A 107 -2.00 -8.71 -7.88
C PRO A 107 -1.45 -8.43 -6.48
N ARG A 108 -1.88 -9.21 -5.49
CA ARG A 108 -1.29 -9.13 -4.15
C ARG A 108 0.10 -9.76 -4.17
N VAL A 109 1.10 -8.94 -3.89
CA VAL A 109 2.49 -9.34 -3.68
C VAL A 109 2.81 -9.26 -2.18
N THR A 110 3.78 -10.06 -1.72
CA THR A 110 4.29 -10.07 -0.35
C THR A 110 5.81 -10.23 -0.38
N PHE A 111 6.49 -9.68 0.62
CA PHE A 111 7.95 -9.77 0.85
C PHE A 111 8.85 -9.07 -0.17
N TRP A 112 8.76 -9.40 -1.46
CA TRP A 112 9.51 -8.68 -2.48
C TRP A 112 8.85 -8.72 -3.85
N MET A 113 9.18 -7.72 -4.67
CA MET A 113 8.70 -7.52 -6.04
C MET A 113 9.81 -6.92 -6.91
N LEU A 114 10.06 -7.54 -8.05
CA LEU A 114 10.93 -7.02 -9.12
C LEU A 114 10.15 -7.01 -10.44
N LEU A 115 10.23 -5.91 -11.20
CA LEU A 115 9.60 -5.79 -12.51
C LEU A 115 10.64 -5.97 -13.62
N ARG A 116 10.49 -6.99 -14.45
CA ARG A 116 11.44 -7.32 -15.53
C ARG A 116 10.69 -7.80 -16.77
N ASP A 117 11.07 -7.32 -17.94
CA ASP A 117 10.53 -7.82 -19.22
C ASP A 117 11.27 -9.12 -19.57
N TYR A 118 10.67 -10.26 -19.22
CA TYR A 118 11.37 -11.55 -19.38
C TYR A 118 11.20 -12.15 -20.77
N ASP A 119 10.16 -11.77 -21.51
CA ASP A 119 9.84 -12.34 -22.82
C ASP A 119 10.20 -11.41 -23.99
N GLY A 120 10.69 -10.20 -23.69
CA GLY A 120 11.16 -9.22 -24.66
C GLY A 120 10.03 -8.53 -25.42
N ASP A 121 8.80 -8.53 -24.89
CA ASP A 121 7.65 -7.90 -25.54
C ASP A 121 7.56 -6.38 -25.28
N GLY A 122 8.49 -5.82 -24.51
CA GLY A 122 8.57 -4.42 -24.12
C GLY A 122 7.74 -4.08 -22.88
N LYS A 123 7.11 -5.06 -22.22
CA LYS A 123 6.30 -4.85 -21.01
C LYS A 123 6.92 -5.61 -19.86
N LYS A 124 7.24 -4.89 -18.78
CA LYS A 124 7.80 -5.53 -17.59
C LYS A 124 6.75 -6.39 -16.87
N ASP A 125 7.19 -7.58 -16.48
CA ASP A 125 6.45 -8.62 -15.78
C ASP A 125 6.78 -8.62 -14.29
N ILE A 126 5.90 -9.18 -13.45
CA ILE A 126 6.13 -9.26 -12.00
C ILE A 126 6.86 -10.55 -11.67
N PHE A 127 8.04 -10.43 -11.06
CA PHE A 127 8.67 -11.48 -10.26
C PHE A 127 8.47 -11.16 -8.79
N ALA A 128 8.00 -12.13 -8.01
CA ALA A 128 7.73 -11.93 -6.59
C ALA A 128 7.93 -13.19 -5.77
N TYR A 129 7.95 -13.04 -4.45
CA TYR A 129 7.95 -14.18 -3.54
C TYR A 129 6.66 -15.00 -3.66
N SER A 130 6.81 -16.30 -3.85
CA SER A 130 5.73 -17.29 -3.73
C SER A 130 5.60 -17.74 -2.28
N THR A 131 4.37 -17.76 -1.76
CA THR A 131 4.05 -18.32 -0.42
C THR A 131 4.37 -19.81 -0.28
N ARG A 132 4.80 -20.46 -1.37
CA ARG A 132 5.35 -21.82 -1.39
C ARG A 132 6.88 -21.89 -1.29
N GLY A 133 7.57 -20.77 -1.05
CA GLY A 133 9.01 -20.70 -0.82
C GLY A 133 9.86 -20.68 -2.10
N GLY A 134 9.52 -19.82 -3.06
CA GLY A 134 10.22 -19.69 -4.34
C GLY A 134 9.79 -18.42 -5.07
N ILE A 135 9.93 -18.40 -6.39
CA ILE A 135 9.60 -17.24 -7.23
C ILE A 135 8.29 -17.50 -7.99
N LEU A 136 7.32 -16.61 -7.86
CA LEU A 136 6.14 -16.57 -8.75
C LEU A 136 6.36 -15.54 -9.86
N VAL A 137 5.71 -15.74 -11.01
CA VAL A 137 5.77 -14.82 -12.15
C VAL A 137 4.38 -14.53 -12.70
N TYR A 138 4.05 -13.24 -12.83
CA TYR A 138 2.91 -12.78 -13.61
C TYR A 138 3.38 -12.07 -14.86
N ARG A 139 2.93 -12.53 -16.02
CA ARG A 139 3.15 -11.87 -17.30
C ARG A 139 2.24 -10.67 -17.48
N ASN A 140 2.79 -9.56 -17.95
CA ASN A 140 2.07 -8.35 -18.28
C ASN A 140 1.41 -8.45 -19.67
N VAL A 141 0.13 -8.76 -19.69
CA VAL A 141 -0.67 -8.87 -20.92
C VAL A 141 -1.40 -7.56 -21.26
N LYS A 142 -0.90 -6.41 -20.75
CA LYS A 142 -1.48 -5.08 -21.00
C LYS A 142 -1.77 -4.87 -22.50
N VAL A 143 -2.96 -4.33 -22.75
CA VAL A 143 -3.41 -3.87 -24.07
C VAL A 143 -3.24 -2.35 -24.12
N VAL A 144 -2.95 -1.82 -25.31
CA VAL A 144 -2.85 -0.37 -25.54
C VAL A 144 -4.14 0.34 -25.10
N ASN A 145 -4.00 1.49 -24.46
CA ASN A 145 -5.05 2.31 -23.84
C ASN A 145 -5.83 1.58 -22.74
N GLN A 146 -5.20 0.63 -22.05
CA GLN A 146 -5.75 -0.06 -20.89
C GLN A 146 -4.73 -0.04 -19.75
N PRO A 147 -5.17 -0.07 -18.47
CA PRO A 147 -4.27 -0.27 -17.35
C PRO A 147 -3.58 -1.65 -17.42
N PRO A 148 -2.53 -1.90 -16.61
CA PRO A 148 -1.84 -3.19 -16.56
C PRO A 148 -2.80 -4.37 -16.36
N GLN A 149 -2.52 -5.48 -17.04
CA GLN A 149 -3.27 -6.73 -16.95
C GLN A 149 -2.28 -7.88 -16.77
N TRP A 150 -2.65 -8.85 -15.93
CA TRP A 150 -1.70 -9.87 -15.48
C TRP A 150 -2.22 -11.28 -15.73
N GLU A 151 -1.37 -12.13 -16.29
CA GLU A 151 -1.59 -13.57 -16.40
C GLU A 151 -0.59 -14.29 -15.49
N LEU A 152 -1.06 -15.21 -14.63
CA LEU A 152 -0.15 -16.00 -13.81
C LEU A 152 0.59 -17.01 -14.71
N THR A 153 1.86 -16.75 -15.00
CA THR A 153 2.70 -17.64 -15.82
C THR A 153 3.10 -18.88 -15.03
N THR A 154 3.58 -18.69 -13.80
CA THR A 154 3.90 -19.79 -12.88
C THR A 154 3.81 -19.33 -11.43
N ASP A 155 3.35 -20.22 -10.56
CA ASP A 155 3.34 -19.99 -9.11
C ASP A 155 4.68 -20.35 -8.44
N LEU A 156 5.57 -21.04 -9.17
CA LEU A 156 6.92 -21.43 -8.78
C LEU A 156 7.81 -21.63 -10.02
N ILE A 157 8.88 -20.85 -10.16
CA ILE A 157 9.94 -21.15 -11.11
C ILE A 157 10.60 -22.48 -10.75
N ARG A 158 10.85 -23.30 -11.78
CA ARG A 158 11.52 -24.60 -11.66
C ARG A 158 12.88 -24.54 -12.33
N THR A 159 13.84 -25.27 -11.77
CA THR A 159 15.21 -25.34 -12.26
C THR A 159 15.75 -26.76 -12.25
N ASP A 160 16.52 -27.12 -13.27
CA ASP A 160 17.28 -28.36 -13.29
C ASP A 160 18.58 -28.20 -12.50
N GLY A 161 18.80 -29.08 -11.52
CA GLY A 161 20.03 -29.14 -10.74
C GLY A 161 20.65 -30.54 -10.80
N PHE A 162 20.97 -31.10 -9.63
CA PHE A 162 21.37 -32.51 -9.55
C PHE A 162 20.23 -33.45 -9.92
N THR A 163 19.01 -33.07 -9.55
CA THR A 163 17.76 -33.65 -10.02
C THR A 163 17.02 -32.65 -10.90
N PRO A 164 16.27 -33.10 -11.91
CA PRO A 164 15.46 -32.21 -12.72
C PRO A 164 14.28 -31.63 -11.92
N ASN A 165 13.74 -30.51 -12.39
CA ASN A 165 12.47 -29.93 -11.92
C ASN A 165 12.42 -29.59 -10.41
N LEU A 166 13.51 -29.02 -9.89
CA LEU A 166 13.56 -28.49 -8.52
C LEU A 166 12.83 -27.16 -8.43
N ASN A 167 12.25 -26.85 -7.27
CA ASN A 167 11.86 -25.47 -6.97
C ASN A 167 13.12 -24.59 -6.92
N LEU A 168 13.15 -23.49 -7.68
CA LEU A 168 14.15 -22.45 -7.50
C LEU A 168 13.74 -21.66 -6.25
N ALA A 169 14.23 -22.11 -5.10
CA ALA A 169 13.85 -21.58 -3.81
C ALA A 169 14.60 -20.28 -3.52
N VAL A 170 13.84 -19.22 -3.23
CA VAL A 170 14.34 -17.94 -2.74
C VAL A 170 13.60 -17.64 -1.43
N PRO A 171 14.30 -17.50 -0.30
CA PRO A 171 13.71 -17.12 0.97
C PRO A 171 12.92 -15.81 0.90
N ALA A 172 11.92 -15.66 1.77
CA ALA A 172 11.11 -14.45 1.87
C ALA A 172 11.94 -13.21 2.29
N THR A 173 13.12 -13.43 2.87
CA THR A 173 14.05 -12.40 3.28
C THR A 173 14.87 -11.83 2.15
N ASP A 174 15.07 -12.61 1.09
CA ASP A 174 16.10 -12.35 0.10
C ASP A 174 15.56 -11.62 -1.10
N ILE A 175 16.42 -10.88 -1.79
CA ILE A 175 16.12 -10.30 -3.11
C ILE A 175 17.15 -10.88 -4.09
N PRO A 176 16.73 -11.72 -5.06
CA PRO A 176 17.61 -12.28 -6.06
C PRO A 176 17.92 -11.25 -7.15
N ALA A 177 18.99 -11.46 -7.90
CA ALA A 177 19.21 -10.75 -9.15
C ALA A 177 18.54 -11.49 -10.31
N ILE A 178 17.77 -10.76 -11.11
CA ILE A 178 17.10 -11.25 -12.32
C ILE A 178 17.60 -10.38 -13.46
N THR A 179 18.55 -10.91 -14.24
CA THR A 179 19.29 -10.17 -15.27
C THR A 179 19.87 -11.13 -16.29
N ASP A 180 20.05 -10.67 -17.52
CA ASP A 180 20.73 -11.41 -18.58
C ASP A 180 22.25 -11.43 -18.31
N ILE A 181 22.79 -12.60 -17.91
CA ILE A 181 24.19 -12.77 -17.51
C ILE A 181 25.07 -13.08 -18.72
N ASP A 182 24.57 -13.83 -19.70
CA ASP A 182 25.32 -14.26 -20.88
C ASP A 182 25.08 -13.40 -22.15
N ASN A 183 24.16 -12.43 -22.06
CA ASN A 183 23.74 -11.48 -23.09
C ASN A 183 23.07 -12.14 -24.30
N ASP A 184 22.29 -13.21 -24.07
CA ASP A 184 21.57 -13.92 -25.12
C ASP A 184 20.11 -13.45 -25.31
N GLY A 185 19.61 -12.60 -24.41
CA GLY A 185 18.29 -11.99 -24.46
C GLY A 185 17.22 -12.66 -23.60
N ASP A 186 17.53 -13.73 -22.85
CA ASP A 186 16.70 -14.18 -21.75
C ASP A 186 17.29 -13.86 -20.37
N LEU A 187 16.42 -13.79 -19.36
CA LEU A 187 16.84 -13.37 -18.02
C LEU A 187 17.24 -14.57 -17.18
N ASP A 188 18.47 -14.53 -16.66
CA ASP A 188 19.00 -15.49 -15.69
C ASP A 188 18.66 -15.10 -14.25
N ILE A 189 18.83 -16.04 -13.33
CA ILE A 189 18.61 -15.82 -11.89
C ILE A 189 19.89 -16.11 -11.11
N VAL A 190 20.36 -15.11 -10.37
CA VAL A 190 21.44 -15.24 -9.37
C VAL A 190 20.82 -15.06 -7.99
N THR A 191 21.03 -16.04 -7.11
CA THR A 191 20.46 -16.05 -5.76
C THR A 191 21.43 -16.72 -4.80
N PHE A 192 21.21 -16.54 -3.50
CA PHE A 192 21.88 -17.36 -2.50
C PHE A 192 21.26 -18.75 -2.43
N ASP A 193 22.06 -19.75 -2.08
CA ASP A 193 21.56 -21.09 -1.79
C ASP A 193 20.60 -21.05 -0.59
N PHE A 194 19.68 -22.01 -0.49
CA PHE A 194 18.63 -21.96 0.52
C PHE A 194 19.14 -21.93 1.98
N LEU A 195 20.32 -22.49 2.24
CA LEU A 195 20.96 -22.46 3.56
C LEU A 195 21.87 -21.24 3.76
N GLY A 196 21.98 -20.40 2.73
CA GLY A 196 22.74 -19.16 2.64
C GLY A 196 24.25 -19.29 2.55
N GLY A 197 24.81 -18.16 2.10
CA GLY A 197 26.23 -17.89 2.07
C GLY A 197 26.95 -18.41 0.83
N LEU A 198 26.34 -19.17 -0.07
CA LEU A 198 26.89 -19.41 -1.41
C LEU A 198 25.98 -18.81 -2.47
N ILE A 199 26.57 -18.25 -3.53
CA ILE A 199 25.82 -17.68 -4.65
C ILE A 199 25.65 -18.75 -5.74
N GLU A 200 24.41 -19.01 -6.12
CA GLU A 200 24.03 -19.92 -7.21
C GLU A 200 23.66 -19.13 -8.47
N LEU A 201 24.09 -19.62 -9.64
CA LEU A 201 23.69 -19.11 -10.96
C LEU A 201 22.78 -20.13 -11.64
N HIS A 202 21.56 -19.68 -11.95
CA HIS A 202 20.55 -20.40 -12.71
C HIS A 202 20.41 -19.76 -14.08
N GLN A 203 20.96 -20.43 -15.09
CA GLN A 203 20.85 -20.01 -16.48
C GLN A 203 19.43 -20.28 -16.97
N ASN A 204 18.80 -19.30 -17.61
CA ASN A 204 17.60 -19.52 -18.39
C ASN A 204 18.03 -20.07 -19.76
N LEU A 205 17.34 -21.11 -20.23
CA LEU A 205 17.67 -21.85 -21.44
C LEU A 205 16.61 -21.63 -22.53
N SER A 206 15.82 -20.57 -22.40
CA SER A 206 14.65 -20.35 -23.25
C SER A 206 15.10 -20.02 -24.67
N ILE A 207 16.11 -19.17 -24.82
CA ILE A 207 16.70 -18.82 -26.10
C ILE A 207 17.38 -20.02 -26.75
N GLU A 208 18.19 -20.79 -26.03
CA GLU A 208 18.93 -21.92 -26.61
C GLU A 208 18.03 -23.10 -26.95
N GLN A 209 16.92 -23.29 -26.24
CA GLN A 209 15.97 -24.39 -26.52
C GLN A 209 14.88 -24.00 -27.53
N ASN A 210 14.41 -22.76 -27.51
CA ASN A 210 13.18 -22.35 -28.22
C ASN A 210 13.38 -21.17 -29.17
N GLY A 211 14.55 -20.52 -29.16
CA GLY A 211 14.85 -19.34 -29.97
C GLY A 211 14.10 -18.07 -29.53
N ASN A 212 13.51 -18.05 -28.33
CA ASN A 212 12.87 -16.90 -27.72
C ASN A 212 12.85 -17.03 -26.18
N ALA A 213 12.75 -15.92 -25.46
CA ALA A 213 12.88 -15.86 -24.00
C ALA A 213 11.61 -16.31 -23.22
N SER A 214 10.52 -16.70 -23.90
CA SER A 214 9.18 -16.71 -23.29
C SER A 214 8.86 -17.90 -22.37
N GLN A 215 9.76 -18.86 -22.17
CA GLN A 215 9.44 -20.17 -21.58
C GLN A 215 9.93 -20.38 -20.14
N LEU A 216 10.80 -19.50 -19.60
CA LEU A 216 11.33 -19.56 -18.23
C LEU A 216 11.93 -20.94 -17.87
N VAL A 217 12.83 -21.45 -18.72
CA VAL A 217 13.40 -22.80 -18.59
C VAL A 217 14.76 -22.74 -17.90
N TYR A 218 14.82 -22.96 -16.59
CA TYR A 218 16.09 -22.75 -15.86
C TYR A 218 16.91 -24.02 -15.63
N LYS A 219 18.23 -23.85 -15.60
CA LYS A 219 19.19 -24.85 -15.13
C LYS A 219 20.24 -24.19 -14.24
N ARG A 220 20.48 -24.74 -13.05
CA ARG A 220 21.60 -24.30 -12.20
C ARG A 220 22.92 -24.76 -12.81
N ILE A 221 23.71 -23.82 -13.29
CA ILE A 221 25.00 -24.08 -13.93
C ILE A 221 26.20 -23.85 -13.00
N ASP A 222 26.01 -23.06 -11.94
CA ASP A 222 27.02 -22.87 -10.88
C ASP A 222 26.35 -22.82 -9.50
N ARG A 223 27.00 -23.43 -8.50
CA ARG A 223 26.56 -23.39 -7.08
C ARG A 223 27.36 -22.40 -6.24
N CYS A 224 28.48 -21.93 -6.76
CA CYS A 224 29.44 -21.09 -6.08
C CYS A 224 29.93 -20.03 -7.07
N TRP A 225 28.98 -19.40 -7.75
CA TRP A 225 29.20 -18.37 -8.73
C TRP A 225 30.04 -17.25 -8.11
N GLY A 226 31.10 -16.84 -8.82
CA GLY A 226 32.05 -15.86 -8.29
C GLY A 226 33.09 -16.43 -7.31
N GLY A 227 32.98 -17.69 -6.89
CA GLY A 227 33.91 -18.32 -5.96
C GLY A 227 33.94 -17.68 -4.57
N VAL A 228 32.82 -17.08 -4.16
CA VAL A 228 32.67 -16.38 -2.87
C VAL A 228 31.73 -17.13 -1.94
N GLN A 229 32.04 -17.08 -0.65
CA GLN A 229 31.14 -17.51 0.41
C GLN A 229 31.06 -16.45 1.51
N GLU A 230 29.84 -16.14 1.95
CA GLU A 230 29.61 -15.25 3.09
C GLU A 230 30.02 -15.91 4.41
N GLY A 231 30.59 -15.10 5.28
CA GLY A 231 30.92 -15.42 6.66
C GLY A 231 29.72 -15.29 7.59
N ALA A 232 29.98 -15.32 8.89
CA ALA A 232 28.94 -15.17 9.90
C ALA A 232 28.67 -13.71 10.27
N ASN A 233 29.59 -12.80 9.91
CA ASN A 233 29.54 -11.39 10.26
C ASN A 233 29.58 -10.51 9.01
N CYS A 234 29.08 -9.29 9.15
CA CYS A 234 29.15 -8.27 8.11
C CYS A 234 30.58 -7.99 7.65
N GLY A 235 30.79 -7.96 6.33
CA GLY A 235 32.10 -7.71 5.73
C GLY A 235 33.05 -8.91 5.82
N GLU A 236 32.58 -10.10 6.19
CA GLU A 236 33.36 -11.32 6.20
C GLU A 236 33.03 -12.16 4.96
N PHE A 237 33.98 -12.25 4.02
CA PHE A 237 33.83 -13.05 2.81
C PHE A 237 35.04 -13.97 2.62
N SER A 238 34.78 -15.23 2.24
CA SER A 238 35.79 -16.20 1.83
C SER A 238 35.83 -16.29 0.31
N PHE A 239 36.99 -16.05 -0.30
CA PHE A 239 37.20 -16.11 -1.75
C PHE A 239 37.93 -17.40 -2.17
N GLY A 240 37.82 -17.74 -3.46
CA GLY A 240 38.42 -18.95 -4.03
C GLY A 240 37.70 -20.24 -3.62
N VAL A 241 36.42 -20.13 -3.26
CA VAL A 241 35.57 -21.26 -2.91
C VAL A 241 35.19 -22.03 -4.18
N THR A 242 35.41 -23.34 -4.17
CA THR A 242 35.11 -24.22 -5.31
C THR A 242 34.09 -25.27 -4.92
N CYS A 243 33.15 -25.55 -5.82
CA CYS A 243 32.08 -26.50 -5.58
C CYS A 243 32.05 -27.56 -6.67
N ASP A 244 32.61 -28.73 -6.37
CA ASP A 244 32.54 -29.90 -7.26
C ASP A 244 31.18 -30.57 -7.07
N ASN A 245 30.31 -30.53 -8.09
CA ASN A 245 29.14 -31.41 -8.24
C ASN A 245 28.38 -31.73 -6.94
N GLY A 246 28.17 -30.75 -6.08
CA GLY A 246 27.35 -30.88 -4.87
C GLY A 246 28.04 -31.22 -3.54
N MET A 247 29.38 -31.16 -3.39
CA MET A 247 30.02 -31.12 -2.06
C MET A 247 31.18 -30.12 -1.97
N ARG A 248 31.22 -29.35 -0.85
CA ARG A 248 32.32 -28.43 -0.50
C ARG A 248 33.64 -29.20 -0.36
N ARG A 249 34.70 -28.81 -1.07
CA ARG A 249 36.07 -29.23 -0.73
C ARG A 249 36.73 -28.21 0.19
N ARG A 250 37.28 -28.66 1.32
CA ARG A 250 38.40 -27.97 1.97
C ARG A 250 39.62 -28.15 1.07
N ASN A 251 40.29 -27.05 0.73
CA ASN A 251 41.52 -27.07 -0.05
C ASN A 251 42.56 -28.01 0.57
N SER A 252 42.93 -29.06 -0.15
CA SER A 252 44.02 -29.96 0.18
C SER A 252 45.36 -29.34 -0.24
N GLN A 253 45.72 -28.21 0.35
CA GLN A 253 47.09 -27.71 0.36
C GLN A 253 47.69 -27.78 1.78
N GLN A 254 47.70 -28.98 2.35
CA GLN A 254 48.71 -29.35 3.34
C GLN A 254 49.12 -30.80 3.07
N LYS A 255 50.29 -30.97 2.45
CA LYS A 255 50.95 -32.26 2.28
C LYS A 255 51.40 -32.77 3.65
N ASN A 256 50.95 -33.97 4.01
CA ASN A 256 51.66 -35.00 4.78
C ASN A 256 50.84 -36.28 4.52
N GLY A 257 51.24 -37.20 3.65
CA GLY A 257 52.42 -38.02 3.85
C GLY A 257 52.09 -39.19 4.77
N ASP A 258 51.15 -40.07 4.39
CA ASP A 258 51.22 -41.50 4.69
C ASP A 258 50.19 -42.33 3.91
N LYS A 259 50.68 -43.41 3.31
CA LYS A 259 49.90 -44.47 2.66
C LYS A 259 49.64 -45.55 3.71
N ASN A 260 48.39 -45.79 4.07
CA ASN A 260 47.79 -47.10 4.38
C ASN A 260 46.53 -46.93 5.24
N SER A 261 45.37 -47.23 4.66
CA SER A 261 44.43 -48.23 5.18
C SER A 261 43.09 -48.07 4.47
N SER A 262 42.72 -49.08 3.69
CA SER A 262 41.33 -49.39 3.38
C SER A 262 40.59 -49.68 4.69
N GLN A 263 39.58 -48.88 5.04
CA GLN A 263 38.58 -49.26 6.02
C GLN A 263 37.25 -48.57 5.68
N ASP A 264 36.22 -49.42 5.65
CA ASP A 264 34.82 -49.12 5.40
C ASP A 264 34.29 -48.06 6.38
N LEU A 265 33.49 -47.12 5.88
CA LEU A 265 32.84 -46.09 6.70
C LEU A 265 31.50 -46.62 7.22
N GLU A 266 31.54 -47.30 8.37
CA GLU A 266 30.40 -47.40 9.29
C GLU A 266 30.25 -46.13 10.12
N ASP A 267 29.01 -45.91 10.60
CA ASP A 267 28.59 -44.88 11.56
C ASP A 267 29.66 -44.49 12.59
N GLY A 268 29.99 -43.21 12.68
CA GLY A 268 30.63 -42.65 13.87
C GLY A 268 31.61 -41.51 13.69
N ASP A 269 31.27 -40.42 14.36
CA ASP A 269 32.15 -39.55 15.13
C ASP A 269 32.59 -38.20 14.53
N ILE A 270 31.98 -37.18 15.11
CA ILE A 270 32.18 -35.75 14.88
C ILE A 270 33.49 -35.38 15.58
N GLY A 271 34.56 -35.30 14.80
CA GLY A 271 35.83 -34.75 15.24
C GLY A 271 35.71 -33.27 15.58
N LYS A 272 35.66 -32.97 16.88
CA LYS A 272 35.83 -31.63 17.46
C LYS A 272 37.16 -31.02 17.00
N THR A 273 37.10 -30.15 16.00
CA THR A 273 38.07 -29.06 15.83
C THR A 273 37.28 -27.75 15.92
N SER A 274 37.78 -26.85 16.74
CA SER A 274 37.14 -25.61 17.16
C SER A 274 36.81 -24.70 15.97
N GLU A 275 35.55 -24.25 15.95
CA GLU A 275 35.01 -23.13 15.17
C GLU A 275 34.85 -23.34 13.66
N LEU A 276 33.94 -24.24 13.28
CA LEU A 276 33.07 -23.98 12.12
C LEU A 276 31.74 -23.49 12.68
N GLN A 277 31.61 -22.18 12.87
CA GLN A 277 30.29 -21.59 13.03
C GLN A 277 29.49 -21.93 11.77
N ARG A 278 28.35 -22.62 11.92
CA ARG A 278 27.40 -22.74 10.82
C ARG A 278 27.04 -21.32 10.40
N VAL A 279 27.24 -20.99 9.12
CA VAL A 279 26.62 -19.81 8.52
C VAL A 279 25.12 -19.96 8.76
N GLN A 280 24.55 -19.07 9.56
CA GLN A 280 23.10 -18.98 9.69
C GLN A 280 22.64 -17.99 8.63
N HIS A 281 21.96 -18.49 7.60
CA HIS A 281 21.30 -17.61 6.64
C HIS A 281 20.18 -16.85 7.34
N VAL A 282 20.38 -15.54 7.45
CA VAL A 282 19.44 -14.65 8.12
C VAL A 282 18.74 -13.72 7.11
N GLY A 283 19.27 -13.59 5.89
CA GLY A 283 18.65 -12.94 4.74
C GLY A 283 19.66 -12.15 3.90
N SER A 284 19.57 -12.20 2.57
CA SER A 284 20.61 -11.66 1.67
C SER A 284 20.02 -10.93 0.45
N VAL A 285 20.63 -9.83 0.02
CA VAL A 285 20.26 -9.08 -1.19
C VAL A 285 21.44 -9.07 -2.15
N ILE A 286 21.19 -9.34 -3.42
CA ILE A 286 22.19 -9.25 -4.47
C ILE A 286 21.66 -8.46 -5.67
N LEU A 287 22.45 -7.48 -6.12
CA LEU A 287 22.32 -6.82 -7.41
C LEU A 287 23.48 -7.27 -8.29
N VAL A 288 23.19 -7.67 -9.53
CA VAL A 288 24.20 -8.04 -10.53
C VAL A 288 24.11 -7.11 -11.73
N SER A 289 25.19 -6.38 -12.02
CA SER A 289 25.30 -5.44 -13.14
C SER A 289 26.78 -5.13 -13.40
N ASP A 290 27.10 -4.52 -14.54
CA ASP A 290 28.45 -3.99 -14.80
C ASP A 290 28.63 -2.69 -14.00
N LEU A 291 29.43 -2.71 -12.93
CA LEU A 291 29.56 -1.60 -11.97
C LEU A 291 30.84 -0.79 -12.17
N ASP A 292 31.73 -1.19 -13.07
CA ASP A 292 32.96 -0.47 -13.41
C ASP A 292 33.16 -0.18 -14.91
N GLY A 293 32.25 -0.67 -15.75
CA GLY A 293 32.20 -0.42 -17.19
C GLY A 293 33.14 -1.29 -18.02
N ASP A 294 33.55 -2.45 -17.50
CA ASP A 294 34.47 -3.35 -18.19
C ASP A 294 33.78 -4.43 -19.05
N GLY A 295 32.45 -4.41 -19.09
CA GLY A 295 31.60 -5.34 -19.84
C GLY A 295 31.32 -6.67 -19.13
N ARG A 296 31.83 -6.88 -17.92
CA ARG A 296 31.53 -8.05 -17.08
C ARG A 296 30.50 -7.70 -16.03
N LYS A 297 29.66 -8.67 -15.67
CA LYS A 297 28.71 -8.50 -14.58
C LYS A 297 29.43 -8.66 -13.24
N ASP A 298 29.31 -7.63 -12.41
CA ASP A 298 29.77 -7.54 -11.02
C ASP A 298 28.63 -7.83 -10.04
N ALA A 299 28.94 -7.94 -8.75
CA ALA A 299 27.95 -8.10 -7.70
C ALA A 299 28.01 -6.95 -6.68
N LEU A 300 26.84 -6.52 -6.19
CA LEU A 300 26.67 -5.67 -5.01
C LEU A 300 25.76 -6.40 -4.02
N ILE A 301 26.29 -6.70 -2.83
CA ILE A 301 25.67 -7.61 -1.87
C ILE A 301 25.47 -6.93 -0.51
N SER A 302 24.41 -7.31 0.21
CA SER A 302 24.26 -7.05 1.65
C SER A 302 23.42 -8.13 2.33
N ASP A 303 23.67 -8.31 3.63
CA ASP A 303 22.91 -9.21 4.49
C ASP A 303 22.01 -8.45 5.48
N ILE A 304 21.06 -9.17 6.08
CA ILE A 304 20.06 -8.61 7.00
C ILE A 304 20.65 -7.87 8.19
N SER A 305 21.82 -8.28 8.68
CA SER A 305 22.44 -7.66 9.86
C SER A 305 23.42 -6.55 9.49
N CYS A 306 23.57 -6.24 8.20
CA CYS A 306 24.60 -5.34 7.70
C CYS A 306 24.07 -3.97 7.36
N THR A 307 24.98 -3.00 7.44
CA THR A 307 24.65 -1.60 7.14
C THR A 307 25.15 -1.15 5.77
N LYS A 308 26.13 -1.86 5.21
CA LYS A 308 26.85 -1.49 4.00
C LYS A 308 26.51 -2.38 2.81
N GLY A 309 26.70 -1.83 1.61
CA GLY A 309 26.80 -2.62 0.39
C GLY A 309 28.24 -3.03 0.11
N TYR A 310 28.46 -4.29 -0.23
CA TYR A 310 29.78 -4.85 -0.56
C TYR A 310 29.86 -5.09 -2.07
N ARG A 311 30.61 -4.25 -2.78
CA ARG A 311 30.82 -4.39 -4.23
C ARG A 311 31.93 -5.40 -4.51
N MET A 312 31.71 -6.31 -5.44
CA MET A 312 32.68 -7.30 -5.90
C MET A 312 32.84 -7.22 -7.42
N LEU A 313 34.02 -6.78 -7.86
CA LEU A 313 34.34 -6.66 -9.28
C LEU A 313 34.76 -8.01 -9.85
N ASN A 314 34.18 -8.40 -10.98
CA ASN A 314 34.42 -9.66 -11.64
C ASN A 314 35.73 -9.63 -12.45
N GLN A 315 36.59 -10.62 -12.25
CA GLN A 315 37.88 -10.73 -12.92
C GLN A 315 37.89 -11.73 -14.10
N ASN A 316 36.74 -12.33 -14.43
CA ASN A 316 36.59 -13.32 -15.48
C ASN A 316 35.25 -13.13 -16.24
N THR A 317 34.76 -14.08 -17.03
CA THR A 317 33.47 -13.89 -17.74
C THR A 317 32.28 -13.78 -16.78
N SER A 318 31.18 -13.18 -17.22
CA SER A 318 29.95 -13.03 -16.42
C SER A 318 29.36 -14.39 -15.99
N ILE A 319 29.43 -15.41 -16.85
CA ILE A 319 28.99 -16.78 -16.51
C ILE A 319 29.94 -17.44 -15.50
N GLN A 320 31.27 -17.32 -15.72
CA GLN A 320 32.29 -17.96 -14.87
C GLN A 320 32.95 -16.91 -13.98
N ALA A 321 32.14 -16.17 -13.22
CA ALA A 321 32.60 -15.06 -12.42
C ALA A 321 33.72 -15.47 -11.45
N ASN A 322 34.64 -14.55 -11.20
CA ASN A 322 35.73 -14.74 -10.24
C ASN A 322 35.92 -13.47 -9.39
N PHE A 323 35.41 -13.51 -8.16
CA PHE A 323 35.60 -12.48 -7.15
C PHE A 323 36.79 -12.85 -6.26
N THR A 324 37.66 -11.88 -5.99
CA THR A 324 38.86 -12.08 -5.15
C THR A 324 38.95 -11.12 -3.98
N GLN A 325 38.10 -10.09 -3.97
CA GLN A 325 38.02 -9.06 -2.95
C GLN A 325 36.64 -8.38 -3.02
N PHE A 326 36.29 -7.64 -1.98
CA PHE A 326 35.14 -6.75 -1.95
C PHE A 326 35.57 -5.32 -1.63
N ASP A 327 34.72 -4.35 -1.96
CA ASP A 327 34.84 -2.93 -1.69
C ASP A 327 33.60 -2.43 -0.94
N GLU A 328 33.78 -1.93 0.27
CA GLU A 328 32.74 -1.30 1.09
C GLU A 328 32.66 0.23 0.92
N GLY A 329 33.55 0.81 0.09
CA GLY A 329 33.61 2.23 -0.23
C GLY A 329 32.75 2.66 -1.43
N PHE A 330 31.83 1.80 -1.88
CA PHE A 330 30.97 2.05 -3.03
C PHE A 330 29.58 2.58 -2.61
N PRO A 331 29.03 3.58 -3.34
CA PRO A 331 29.69 4.45 -4.32
C PRO A 331 30.75 5.38 -3.71
N ALA A 332 31.72 5.82 -4.51
CA ALA A 332 32.83 6.66 -4.05
C ALA A 332 32.39 8.06 -3.56
N SER A 333 31.28 8.58 -4.08
CA SER A 333 30.72 9.88 -3.67
C SER A 333 30.19 9.87 -2.24
N LYS A 334 29.55 8.77 -1.84
CA LYS A 334 29.12 8.45 -0.48
C LYS A 334 28.90 6.94 -0.38
N PRO A 335 29.70 6.20 0.41
CA PRO A 335 29.47 4.77 0.57
C PRO A 335 28.10 4.47 1.17
N ILE A 336 27.50 3.35 0.77
CA ILE A 336 26.22 2.89 1.31
C ILE A 336 26.40 2.55 2.80
N ASP A 337 25.59 3.17 3.66
CA ASP A 337 25.55 2.93 5.10
C ASP A 337 24.14 3.21 5.64
N ILE A 338 23.22 2.26 5.42
CA ILE A 338 21.84 2.27 5.92
C ILE A 338 21.79 1.36 7.15
N PRO A 339 21.17 1.73 8.28
CA PRO A 339 21.37 1.02 9.55
C PRO A 339 21.13 -0.49 9.56
N ILE A 340 20.22 -1.02 8.74
CA ILE A 340 19.95 -2.47 8.63
C ILE A 340 19.49 -2.81 7.19
N PHE A 341 20.08 -3.86 6.63
CA PHE A 341 19.66 -4.60 5.42
C PHE A 341 19.43 -3.75 4.16
N PRO A 342 20.42 -3.01 3.64
CA PRO A 342 20.25 -2.27 2.39
C PRO A 342 19.94 -3.19 1.20
N ALA A 343 18.95 -2.79 0.41
CA ALA A 343 18.65 -3.33 -0.91
C ALA A 343 18.92 -2.30 -2.01
N PHE A 344 19.23 -2.78 -3.21
CA PHE A 344 19.76 -1.98 -4.31
C PHE A 344 18.88 -2.12 -5.56
N PHE A 345 18.60 -1.01 -6.23
CA PHE A 345 17.76 -0.97 -7.43
C PHE A 345 18.40 -0.06 -8.48
N LEU A 346 18.38 -0.49 -9.74
CA LEU A 346 18.87 0.27 -10.89
C LEU A 346 17.70 0.66 -11.78
N GLU A 347 17.32 1.94 -11.74
CA GLU A 347 16.13 2.46 -12.43
C GLU A 347 16.44 3.86 -12.97
N ASP A 348 15.96 4.20 -14.17
CA ASP A 348 16.01 5.57 -14.68
C ASP A 348 14.89 6.37 -14.01
N VAL A 349 15.26 7.18 -13.02
CA VAL A 349 14.29 7.92 -12.18
C VAL A 349 14.34 9.43 -12.36
N ASP A 350 15.23 9.92 -13.21
CA ASP A 350 15.30 11.32 -13.60
C ASP A 350 15.06 11.56 -15.10
N PHE A 351 14.66 10.51 -15.81
CA PHE A 351 14.16 10.52 -17.18
C PHE A 351 15.24 10.89 -18.21
N ASP A 352 16.51 10.60 -17.93
CA ASP A 352 17.63 10.90 -18.82
C ASP A 352 18.11 9.70 -19.67
N GLY A 353 17.48 8.53 -19.50
CA GLY A 353 17.81 7.29 -20.20
C GLY A 353 18.96 6.50 -19.56
N VAL A 354 19.51 6.99 -18.45
CA VAL A 354 20.58 6.35 -17.68
C VAL A 354 19.99 5.81 -16.37
N GLN A 355 20.30 4.55 -16.06
CA GLN A 355 19.89 3.93 -14.80
C GLN A 355 20.68 4.54 -13.65
N ASP A 356 19.94 5.01 -12.66
CA ASP A 356 20.44 5.51 -11.39
C ASP A 356 20.42 4.41 -10.32
N LEU A 357 21.20 4.59 -9.26
CA LEU A 357 21.21 3.69 -8.12
C LEU A 357 20.32 4.23 -6.99
N LEU A 358 19.32 3.44 -6.63
CA LEU A 358 18.47 3.64 -5.47
C LEU A 358 18.80 2.60 -4.40
N VAL A 359 18.82 3.02 -3.13
CA VAL A 359 19.13 2.16 -2.00
C VAL A 359 18.13 2.41 -0.87
N SER A 360 17.57 1.34 -0.31
CA SER A 360 16.57 1.40 0.76
C SER A 360 16.66 0.18 1.67
N PRO A 361 16.27 0.27 2.96
CA PRO A 361 16.18 -0.90 3.82
C PRO A 361 15.26 -1.98 3.24
N ASN A 362 15.57 -3.24 3.50
CA ASN A 362 14.78 -4.40 3.09
C ASN A 362 14.08 -5.05 4.29
N LEU A 363 13.39 -4.25 5.11
CA LEU A 363 12.86 -4.70 6.39
C LEU A 363 11.39 -5.11 6.33
N PHE A 364 11.02 -6.10 7.15
CA PHE A 364 9.62 -6.44 7.42
C PHE A 364 8.98 -5.54 8.48
N SER A 365 9.78 -5.01 9.40
CA SER A 365 9.42 -4.04 10.46
C SER A 365 10.65 -3.22 10.85
N ASN A 366 10.51 -2.13 11.60
CA ASN A 366 11.66 -1.38 12.14
C ASN A 366 12.39 -2.18 13.24
N GLU A 367 13.11 -3.22 12.84
CA GLU A 367 13.86 -4.09 13.74
C GLU A 367 14.83 -3.24 14.57
N ASP A 368 14.83 -3.47 15.88
CA ASP A 368 15.58 -2.69 16.88
C ASP A 368 15.30 -1.17 16.91
N ASN A 369 14.30 -0.69 16.16
CA ASN A 369 13.90 0.72 16.08
C ASN A 369 15.05 1.67 15.69
N VAL A 370 15.95 1.24 14.81
CA VAL A 370 17.17 2.00 14.45
C VAL A 370 17.09 2.74 13.12
N VAL A 371 16.12 2.43 12.26
CA VAL A 371 16.00 3.06 10.94
C VAL A 371 15.14 4.32 11.02
N ASN A 372 15.68 5.42 10.49
CA ASN A 372 14.92 6.65 10.30
C ASN A 372 14.18 6.57 8.97
N PHE A 373 12.90 6.20 9.00
CA PHE A 373 12.12 6.05 7.78
C PHE A 373 11.79 7.35 7.05
N THR A 374 11.95 8.53 7.66
CA THR A 374 11.84 9.81 6.91
C THR A 374 12.97 10.00 5.89
N GLN A 375 14.03 9.18 5.95
CA GLN A 375 15.26 9.30 5.16
C GLN A 375 15.79 7.90 4.75
N SER A 376 14.89 7.03 4.31
CA SER A 376 15.21 5.64 3.96
C SER A 376 15.33 5.37 2.45
N ALA A 377 14.96 6.32 1.59
CA ALA A 377 15.07 6.20 0.14
C ALA A 377 16.30 6.95 -0.42
N TRP A 378 17.48 6.32 -0.37
CA TRP A 378 18.72 6.96 -0.85
C TRP A 378 18.82 6.95 -2.37
N TYR A 379 19.24 8.07 -2.94
CA TYR A 379 19.38 8.27 -4.39
C TYR A 379 20.79 8.71 -4.78
N TYR A 380 21.32 7.99 -5.76
CA TYR A 380 22.58 8.30 -6.42
C TYR A 380 22.35 8.44 -7.92
N LYS A 381 22.54 9.65 -8.44
CA LYS A 381 22.45 9.90 -9.88
C LYS A 381 23.66 9.29 -10.57
N ASN A 382 23.44 8.52 -11.62
CA ASN A 382 24.50 8.08 -12.51
C ASN A 382 24.92 9.23 -13.43
N ILE A 383 26.06 9.84 -13.15
CA ILE A 383 26.65 10.92 -13.98
C ILE A 383 27.51 10.38 -15.13
N GLY A 384 27.57 9.05 -15.28
CA GLY A 384 28.25 8.33 -16.35
C GLY A 384 27.29 7.86 -17.44
N THR A 385 27.33 6.57 -17.76
CA THR A 385 26.40 5.92 -18.71
C THR A 385 26.01 4.53 -18.19
N ASN A 386 25.02 3.87 -18.78
CA ASN A 386 24.68 2.48 -18.42
C ASN A 386 25.83 1.48 -18.66
N ALA A 387 26.71 1.77 -19.61
CA ALA A 387 27.86 0.91 -19.94
C ALA A 387 29.14 1.28 -19.17
N ALA A 388 29.12 2.37 -18.40
CA ALA A 388 30.24 2.84 -17.59
C ALA A 388 29.67 3.73 -16.47
N PRO A 389 29.04 3.14 -15.44
CA PRO A 389 28.30 3.90 -14.45
C PRO A 389 29.23 4.67 -13.51
N ASN A 390 28.76 5.82 -13.04
CA ASN A 390 29.41 6.61 -12.01
C ASN A 390 28.35 7.26 -11.11
N TYR A 391 28.15 6.69 -9.93
CA TYR A 391 27.05 7.08 -9.03
C TYR A 391 27.46 8.21 -8.08
N ASP A 392 26.80 9.36 -8.23
CA ASP A 392 26.98 10.57 -7.42
C ASP A 392 25.80 10.75 -6.45
N PHE A 393 26.08 10.74 -5.15
CA PHE A 393 25.05 10.85 -4.11
C PHE A 393 24.28 12.17 -4.19
N ARG A 394 22.95 12.10 -4.11
CA ARG A 394 22.07 13.27 -4.16
C ARG A 394 21.34 13.51 -2.85
N GLN A 395 20.64 12.50 -2.34
CA GLN A 395 19.75 12.67 -1.19
C GLN A 395 19.40 11.32 -0.53
N THR A 396 18.83 11.38 0.68
CA THR A 396 18.42 10.20 1.47
C THR A 396 16.92 9.93 1.46
N ASP A 397 16.14 10.81 0.83
CA ASP A 397 14.69 10.93 0.94
C ASP A 397 14.04 11.06 -0.45
N PHE A 398 14.54 10.29 -1.43
CA PHE A 398 14.02 10.27 -2.78
C PHE A 398 12.52 10.00 -2.79
N LEU A 399 11.79 10.90 -3.45
CA LEU A 399 10.33 10.99 -3.48
C LEU A 399 9.69 11.32 -2.12
N GLN A 400 10.22 10.83 -0.99
CA GLN A 400 9.75 11.12 0.37
C GLN A 400 9.70 12.62 0.67
N ASN A 401 10.68 13.39 0.19
CA ASN A 401 10.68 14.84 0.31
C ASN A 401 9.54 15.56 -0.44
N THR A 402 8.78 14.85 -1.28
CA THR A 402 7.62 15.37 -2.00
C THR A 402 6.28 14.98 -1.37
N MET A 403 6.28 14.22 -0.26
CA MET A 403 5.07 13.74 0.40
C MET A 403 5.03 14.08 1.89
N ILE A 404 3.88 13.87 2.52
CA ILE A 404 3.82 13.76 3.98
C ILE A 404 4.38 12.39 4.33
N ASP A 405 5.62 12.35 4.80
CA ASP A 405 6.27 11.16 5.32
C ASP A 405 6.85 11.50 6.70
N LEU A 406 6.14 11.08 7.74
CA LEU A 406 6.50 11.34 9.14
C LEU A 406 7.31 10.18 9.75
N GLY A 407 7.77 9.25 8.91
CA GLY A 407 8.50 8.05 9.33
C GLY A 407 7.56 6.90 9.67
N GLU A 408 7.58 6.40 10.89
CA GLU A 408 6.78 5.22 11.24
C GLU A 408 5.44 5.61 11.88
N GLY A 409 4.34 5.14 11.29
CA GLY A 409 2.97 5.35 11.77
C GLY A 409 2.47 6.79 11.61
N ALA A 410 1.30 6.97 11.01
CA ALA A 410 0.57 8.23 11.02
C ALA A 410 -0.79 8.03 11.69
N PHE A 411 -1.08 8.84 12.71
CA PHE A 411 -2.31 8.81 13.48
C PHE A 411 -2.94 10.21 13.47
N PRO A 412 -3.71 10.56 12.42
CA PRO A 412 -4.28 11.90 12.28
C PRO A 412 -5.48 12.13 13.21
N THR A 413 -5.63 13.36 13.67
CA THR A 413 -6.85 13.91 14.27
C THR A 413 -7.04 15.37 13.80
N ALA A 414 -8.25 15.91 13.92
CA ALA A 414 -8.58 17.26 13.46
C ALA A 414 -9.22 18.06 14.59
N LEU A 415 -8.90 19.36 14.67
CA LEU A 415 -9.54 20.34 15.56
C LEU A 415 -9.26 21.76 15.08
N ASP A 416 -10.12 22.71 15.42
CA ASP A 416 -9.86 24.15 15.24
C ASP A 416 -8.84 24.62 16.29
N TYR A 417 -7.56 24.62 15.93
CA TYR A 417 -6.45 24.85 16.87
C TYR A 417 -6.27 26.33 17.18
N ASP A 418 -6.47 27.23 16.21
CA ASP A 418 -6.26 28.66 16.39
C ASP A 418 -7.56 29.47 16.62
N GLY A 419 -8.71 28.81 16.58
CA GLY A 419 -10.02 29.39 16.89
C GLY A 419 -10.58 30.25 15.76
N ASP A 420 -10.13 30.07 14.52
CA ASP A 420 -10.61 30.82 13.37
C ASP A 420 -11.83 30.22 12.67
N GLY A 421 -12.22 29.01 13.10
CA GLY A 421 -13.42 28.31 12.66
C GLY A 421 -13.21 27.35 11.49
N ASP A 422 -11.97 27.11 11.08
CA ASP A 422 -11.63 25.99 10.21
C ASP A 422 -10.85 24.87 10.94
N LEU A 423 -10.75 23.69 10.32
CA LEU A 423 -10.13 22.53 10.96
C LEU A 423 -8.65 22.46 10.62
N ASP A 424 -7.82 22.36 11.65
CA ASP A 424 -6.39 22.02 11.57
C ASP A 424 -6.16 20.52 11.78
N LEU A 425 -4.94 20.05 11.51
CA LEU A 425 -4.57 18.64 11.73
C LEU A 425 -3.46 18.48 12.75
N ILE A 426 -3.64 17.53 13.65
CA ILE A 426 -2.58 17.00 14.50
C ILE A 426 -2.31 15.55 14.09
N VAL A 427 -1.05 15.20 13.87
CA VAL A 427 -0.66 13.85 13.46
C VAL A 427 0.34 13.28 14.45
N GLY A 428 -0.08 12.21 15.14
CA GLY A 428 0.82 11.43 15.98
C GLY A 428 1.57 10.36 15.21
N THR A 429 2.69 9.90 15.77
CA THR A 429 3.58 8.89 15.14
C THR A 429 3.79 7.65 16.02
N ALA A 430 4.27 6.57 15.42
CA ALA A 430 4.72 5.37 16.16
C ALA A 430 6.04 5.64 16.87
N GLY A 431 6.97 6.31 16.18
CA GLY A 431 8.23 6.78 16.73
C GLY A 431 9.30 6.98 15.68
N GLN A 432 10.42 7.53 16.11
CA GLN A 432 11.63 7.67 15.31
C GLN A 432 12.87 7.35 16.16
N PRO A 433 13.95 6.83 15.55
CA PRO A 433 15.21 6.60 16.24
C PRO A 433 15.82 7.91 16.72
N ARG A 434 16.46 7.85 17.89
CA ARG A 434 17.08 8.98 18.57
C ARG A 434 18.46 8.58 19.08
N THR A 435 19.26 9.58 19.44
CA THR A 435 20.64 9.36 19.88
C THR A 435 20.69 8.38 21.06
N GLY A 436 21.61 7.42 21.02
CA GLY A 436 21.77 6.42 22.08
C GLY A 436 20.83 5.21 21.97
N ASN A 437 20.36 4.88 20.76
CA ASN A 437 19.42 3.79 20.48
C ASN A 437 18.10 3.93 21.24
N GLU A 438 17.65 5.17 21.43
CA GLU A 438 16.33 5.44 22.00
C GLU A 438 15.29 5.59 20.86
N PHE A 439 14.02 5.32 21.15
CA PHE A 439 12.93 5.44 20.19
C PHE A 439 11.70 6.05 20.87
N TRP A 440 11.20 7.15 20.30
CA TRP A 440 9.96 7.79 20.75
C TRP A 440 9.27 8.56 19.63
N ALA A 441 7.98 8.75 19.81
CA ALA A 441 7.08 9.49 18.95
C ALA A 441 7.04 10.98 19.28
N THR A 442 6.35 11.72 18.42
CA THR A 442 6.04 13.13 18.55
C THR A 442 4.66 13.42 17.96
N LEU A 443 4.16 14.64 18.14
CA LEU A 443 3.01 15.20 17.44
C LEU A 443 3.47 16.25 16.43
N TYR A 444 2.96 16.14 15.20
CA TYR A 444 3.08 17.17 14.17
C TYR A 444 1.79 18.00 14.14
N LEU A 445 1.91 19.31 14.02
CA LEU A 445 0.79 20.23 13.82
C LEU A 445 0.84 20.81 12.40
N TYR A 446 -0.26 20.66 11.68
CA TYR A 446 -0.50 21.31 10.40
C TYR A 446 -1.63 22.32 10.57
N GLU A 447 -1.31 23.59 10.35
CA GLU A 447 -2.28 24.69 10.36
C GLU A 447 -2.96 24.77 8.99
N ASN A 448 -4.28 24.89 8.96
CA ASN A 448 -5.00 25.22 7.76
C ASN A 448 -4.86 26.72 7.50
N VAL A 449 -3.97 27.09 6.58
CA VAL A 449 -3.71 28.47 6.17
C VAL A 449 -4.64 28.92 5.04
N GLY A 450 -5.60 28.07 4.66
CA GLY A 450 -6.56 28.28 3.59
C GLY A 450 -7.86 28.88 4.10
N SER A 451 -8.95 28.12 3.98
CA SER A 451 -10.25 28.45 4.56
C SER A 451 -11.02 27.16 4.87
N ALA A 452 -12.06 27.25 5.70
CA ALA A 452 -12.97 26.14 6.00
C ALA A 452 -13.51 25.40 4.75
N THR A 453 -13.74 26.10 3.63
CA THR A 453 -14.31 25.49 2.40
C THR A 453 -13.27 25.09 1.36
N ALA A 454 -12.02 25.46 1.56
CA ALA A 454 -10.91 25.20 0.65
C ALA A 454 -9.64 25.04 1.48
N PRO A 455 -9.47 23.89 2.17
CA PRO A 455 -8.39 23.70 3.11
C PRO A 455 -7.01 23.67 2.43
N GLU A 456 -6.06 24.36 3.03
CA GLU A 456 -4.63 24.31 2.68
C GLU A 456 -3.81 24.11 3.96
N PHE A 457 -3.21 22.94 4.15
CA PHE A 457 -2.49 22.60 5.37
C PHE A 457 -1.00 22.92 5.25
N GLN A 458 -0.47 23.74 6.14
CA GLN A 458 0.96 24.02 6.27
C GLN A 458 1.51 23.45 7.57
N LEU A 459 2.60 22.67 7.48
CA LEU A 459 3.32 22.19 8.64
C LEU A 459 3.79 23.37 9.50
N LYS A 460 3.27 23.46 10.73
CA LYS A 460 3.50 24.56 11.67
C LYS A 460 4.50 24.19 12.76
N ASP A 461 4.40 22.97 13.28
CA ASP A 461 5.28 22.46 14.34
C ASP A 461 5.54 20.95 14.14
N GLU A 462 6.80 20.53 14.26
CA GLU A 462 7.23 19.13 14.14
C GLU A 462 7.30 18.41 15.51
N ASP A 463 7.22 19.17 16.60
CA ASP A 463 7.20 18.68 17.98
C ASP A 463 6.18 19.48 18.79
N TYR A 464 4.94 19.46 18.31
CA TYR A 464 3.85 20.20 18.92
C TYR A 464 3.71 19.86 20.40
N LEU A 465 3.67 20.90 21.25
CA LEU A 465 3.67 20.80 22.71
C LEU A 465 4.90 20.07 23.31
N GLN A 466 5.99 19.94 22.55
CA GLN A 466 7.22 19.23 22.94
C GLN A 466 6.97 17.78 23.36
N PHE A 467 6.07 17.07 22.68
CA PHE A 467 5.72 15.69 22.99
C PHE A 467 6.92 14.74 22.94
N SER A 468 7.94 15.04 22.14
CA SER A 468 9.18 14.25 22.10
C SER A 468 9.86 14.18 23.48
N ALA A 469 9.66 15.16 24.36
CA ALA A 469 10.19 15.18 25.72
C ALA A 469 9.56 14.14 26.65
N LEU A 470 8.37 13.62 26.32
CA LEU A 470 7.70 12.57 27.09
C LEU A 470 8.40 11.21 26.95
N LYS A 471 9.22 11.03 25.90
CA LYS A 471 9.90 9.77 25.58
C LYS A 471 8.95 8.56 25.54
N VAL A 472 7.77 8.72 24.94
CA VAL A 472 6.78 7.65 24.71
C VAL A 472 6.69 7.32 23.22
N SER A 473 6.24 6.12 22.90
CA SER A 473 6.01 5.66 21.51
C SER A 473 4.51 5.53 21.23
N ASN A 474 4.13 5.36 19.96
CA ASN A 474 2.77 5.08 19.51
C ASN A 474 1.75 6.11 20.02
N ILE A 475 2.05 7.41 19.83
CA ILE A 475 1.13 8.48 20.20
C ILE A 475 -0.01 8.50 19.18
N GLN A 476 -1.20 8.08 19.61
CA GLN A 476 -2.43 8.10 18.81
C GLN A 476 -3.36 9.18 19.39
N PRO A 477 -3.34 10.41 18.85
CA PRO A 477 -4.16 11.49 19.35
C PRO A 477 -5.62 11.35 18.89
N PHE A 478 -6.55 11.84 19.70
CA PHE A 478 -7.93 12.08 19.32
C PHE A 478 -8.50 13.23 20.15
N VAL A 479 -9.56 13.84 19.66
CA VAL A 479 -10.15 15.05 20.25
C VAL A 479 -11.52 14.70 20.80
N GLN A 480 -11.75 14.99 22.07
CA GLN A 480 -13.00 14.68 22.76
C GLN A 480 -13.10 15.55 24.02
N ASP A 481 -14.28 16.07 24.33
CA ASP A 481 -14.55 16.69 25.65
C ASP A 481 -14.69 15.57 26.71
N LEU A 482 -13.61 15.27 27.43
CA LEU A 482 -13.56 14.20 28.43
C LEU A 482 -13.89 14.72 29.83
N ASN A 483 -13.59 15.99 30.10
CA ASN A 483 -13.87 16.63 31.38
C ASN A 483 -15.29 17.25 31.49
N GLN A 484 -16.07 17.23 30.40
CA GLN A 484 -17.42 17.78 30.26
C GLN A 484 -17.53 19.29 30.51
N ASP A 485 -16.50 20.06 30.15
CA ASP A 485 -16.54 21.53 30.27
C ASP A 485 -17.04 22.24 29.01
N GLY A 486 -17.35 21.49 27.95
CA GLY A 486 -17.84 21.97 26.67
C GLY A 486 -16.74 22.42 25.70
N SER A 487 -15.47 22.31 26.08
CA SER A 487 -14.31 22.58 25.23
C SER A 487 -13.63 21.24 24.86
N PRO A 488 -13.20 21.04 23.61
CA PRO A 488 -12.58 19.79 23.20
C PRO A 488 -11.21 19.60 23.89
N ASP A 489 -10.98 18.45 24.54
CA ASP A 489 -9.68 18.08 25.09
C ASP A 489 -8.83 17.32 24.05
N LEU A 490 -7.50 17.41 24.16
CA LEU A 490 -6.58 16.60 23.37
C LEU A 490 -6.22 15.32 24.13
N ALA A 491 -6.83 14.21 23.75
CA ALA A 491 -6.55 12.89 24.30
C ALA A 491 -5.53 12.13 23.44
N PHE A 492 -4.79 11.20 24.05
CA PHE A 492 -3.85 10.36 23.33
C PHE A 492 -3.61 9.02 24.03
N VAL A 493 -3.57 7.95 23.23
CA VAL A 493 -2.97 6.69 23.65
C VAL A 493 -1.47 6.78 23.42
N SER A 494 -0.66 6.30 24.35
CA SER A 494 0.78 6.17 24.17
C SER A 494 1.33 4.95 24.90
N ARG A 495 2.56 4.55 24.55
CA ARG A 495 3.27 3.45 25.18
C ARG A 495 4.59 3.94 25.76
N ASN A 496 4.78 3.76 27.06
CA ASN A 496 6.02 4.14 27.73
C ASN A 496 7.18 3.17 27.39
N GLN A 497 8.40 3.52 27.82
CA GLN A 497 9.60 2.70 27.60
C GLN A 497 9.52 1.31 28.26
N ALA A 498 8.68 1.14 29.30
CA ALA A 498 8.38 -0.16 29.91
C ALA A 498 7.29 -0.95 29.17
N SER A 499 6.93 -0.53 27.95
CA SER A 499 5.95 -1.20 27.10
C SER A 499 4.51 -1.19 27.63
N GLN A 500 4.19 -0.32 28.59
CA GLN A 500 2.85 -0.15 29.15
C GLN A 500 2.06 0.89 28.34
N THR A 501 0.83 0.55 27.98
CA THR A 501 -0.11 1.45 27.30
C THR A 501 -0.87 2.28 28.34
N SER A 502 -1.08 3.56 28.04
CA SER A 502 -1.94 4.45 28.81
C SER A 502 -2.74 5.35 27.89
N LEU A 503 -3.95 5.72 28.33
CA LEU A 503 -4.71 6.83 27.78
C LEU A 503 -4.58 8.04 28.73
N GLN A 504 -4.21 9.18 28.18
CA GLN A 504 -4.14 10.46 28.88
C GLN A 504 -4.85 11.54 28.05
N TYR A 505 -5.24 12.63 28.69
CA TYR A 505 -5.74 13.81 27.97
C TYR A 505 -5.21 15.10 28.57
N LEU A 506 -5.12 16.12 27.73
CA LEU A 506 -4.76 17.48 28.10
C LEU A 506 -6.05 18.31 28.11
N PRO A 507 -6.50 18.77 29.29
CA PRO A 507 -7.65 19.66 29.37
C PRO A 507 -7.44 20.94 28.55
N ASN A 508 -8.44 21.35 27.77
CA ASN A 508 -8.38 22.65 27.11
C ASN A 508 -8.61 23.77 28.13
N GLN A 509 -7.65 24.68 28.27
CA GLN A 509 -7.78 25.83 29.17
C GLN A 509 -8.48 27.03 28.54
N ALA A 510 -8.71 27.00 27.22
CA ALA A 510 -9.45 28.02 26.51
C ALA A 510 -10.96 27.71 26.55
N GLY A 511 -11.79 28.73 26.36
CA GLY A 511 -13.23 28.51 26.20
C GLY A 511 -13.57 27.94 24.82
N ASN A 512 -14.73 27.30 24.70
CA ASN A 512 -15.20 26.73 23.45
C ASN A 512 -15.17 27.72 22.27
N GLY A 513 -14.69 27.26 21.10
CA GLY A 513 -14.52 28.05 19.88
C GLY A 513 -13.46 29.15 19.97
N GLN A 514 -12.50 29.02 20.88
CA GLN A 514 -11.30 29.87 20.94
C GLN A 514 -10.07 29.02 20.65
N ALA A 515 -8.97 29.66 20.25
CA ALA A 515 -7.66 29.04 20.12
C ALA A 515 -7.36 28.13 21.32
N VAL A 516 -7.09 26.86 21.05
CA VAL A 516 -6.91 25.88 22.13
C VAL A 516 -5.67 26.19 22.95
N ASN A 517 -5.74 25.91 24.24
CA ASN A 517 -4.61 26.10 25.14
C ASN A 517 -4.38 24.84 25.98
N TYR A 518 -3.51 23.97 25.49
CA TYR A 518 -3.12 22.73 26.16
C TYR A 518 -1.80 22.87 26.92
N ASN A 519 -1.67 22.13 28.01
CA ASN A 519 -0.44 22.08 28.81
C ASN A 519 -0.11 20.63 29.21
N THR A 520 1.01 20.10 28.73
CA THR A 520 1.47 18.74 29.01
C THR A 520 1.71 18.49 30.50
N ALA A 521 2.02 19.52 31.30
CA ALA A 521 2.15 19.41 32.75
C ALA A 521 0.80 19.17 33.48
N GLN A 522 -0.32 19.33 32.79
CA GLN A 522 -1.67 19.10 33.30
C GLN A 522 -2.32 17.85 32.71
N ALA A 523 -1.54 16.94 32.13
CA ALA A 523 -2.05 15.69 31.62
C ALA A 523 -2.80 14.90 32.71
N VAL A 524 -4.02 14.48 32.40
CA VAL A 524 -4.88 13.68 33.27
C VAL A 524 -4.91 12.25 32.73
N SER A 525 -4.74 11.27 33.62
CA SER A 525 -4.85 9.84 33.25
C SER A 525 -6.31 9.42 33.18
N PHE A 526 -6.69 8.76 32.08
CA PHE A 526 -8.04 8.24 31.89
C PHE A 526 -7.97 6.71 31.84
N THR A 527 -8.61 6.06 32.83
CA THR A 527 -8.45 4.61 33.02
C THR A 527 -9.39 3.85 32.10
N VAL A 528 -8.83 3.02 31.21
CA VAL A 528 -9.55 2.20 30.24
C VAL A 528 -8.96 0.78 30.16
N PRO A 529 -9.77 -0.25 29.90
CA PRO A 529 -9.31 -1.64 29.77
C PRO A 529 -8.68 -1.93 28.39
N ILE A 530 -7.61 -1.20 28.03
CA ILE A 530 -6.88 -1.37 26.76
C ILE A 530 -5.48 -1.95 26.94
N PHE A 531 -4.96 -2.62 25.91
CA PHE A 531 -3.61 -3.19 25.86
C PHE A 531 -2.74 -2.56 24.77
N GLY A 532 -1.52 -3.08 24.58
CA GLY A 532 -0.59 -2.67 23.53
C GLY A 532 -1.21 -2.78 22.14
N GLY A 533 -1.29 -1.66 21.42
CA GLY A 533 -1.77 -1.60 20.03
C GLY A 533 -3.29 -1.52 19.86
N ASP A 534 -4.05 -1.53 20.95
CA ASP A 534 -5.49 -1.29 20.93
C ASP A 534 -5.79 0.21 20.70
N GLN A 535 -6.92 0.51 20.07
CA GLN A 535 -7.43 1.87 19.91
C GLN A 535 -8.78 2.01 20.62
N PRO A 536 -8.90 2.91 21.62
CA PRO A 536 -10.17 3.28 22.22
C PRO A 536 -10.92 4.24 21.29
N LEU A 537 -12.25 4.10 21.24
CA LEU A 537 -13.16 5.10 20.71
C LEU A 537 -14.27 5.29 21.75
N LEU A 538 -14.42 6.52 22.22
CA LEU A 538 -15.38 6.90 23.24
C LEU A 538 -16.59 7.56 22.57
N LEU A 539 -17.79 7.05 22.84
CA LEU A 539 -19.05 7.61 22.34
C LEU A 539 -20.20 7.17 23.24
N ASP A 540 -21.28 7.95 23.29
CA ASP A 540 -22.52 7.55 23.97
C ASP A 540 -23.27 6.53 23.09
N VAL A 541 -23.19 5.24 23.43
CA VAL A 541 -23.78 4.16 22.61
C VAL A 541 -25.25 3.94 22.95
N ASP A 542 -25.64 4.10 24.21
CA ASP A 542 -26.97 3.77 24.69
C ASP A 542 -27.87 4.98 25.01
N ASN A 543 -27.38 6.19 24.74
CA ASN A 543 -28.03 7.48 24.92
C ASN A 543 -28.33 7.82 26.38
N ASP A 544 -27.46 7.45 27.32
CA ASP A 544 -27.56 7.82 28.74
C ASP A 544 -26.67 9.01 29.15
N ALA A 545 -26.01 9.64 28.16
CA ALA A 545 -25.18 10.84 28.25
C ALA A 545 -23.83 10.65 28.95
N ASP A 546 -23.43 9.42 29.26
CA ASP A 546 -22.05 9.08 29.51
C ASP A 546 -21.37 8.47 28.26
N LEU A 547 -20.05 8.53 28.22
CA LEU A 547 -19.27 7.97 27.12
C LEU A 547 -18.97 6.51 27.44
N ASP A 548 -19.47 5.63 26.57
CA ASP A 548 -19.08 4.23 26.51
C ASP A 548 -17.77 4.04 25.75
N LEU A 549 -17.21 2.83 25.81
CA LEU A 549 -15.94 2.49 25.17
C LEU A 549 -16.09 1.36 24.15
N LEU A 550 -15.79 1.69 22.89
CA LEU A 550 -15.43 0.73 21.86
C LEU A 550 -13.92 0.55 21.82
N VAL A 551 -13.46 -0.69 21.65
CA VAL A 551 -12.02 -1.00 21.53
C VAL A 551 -11.76 -1.76 20.25
N GLY A 552 -11.04 -1.12 19.33
CA GLY A 552 -10.39 -1.77 18.20
C GLY A 552 -9.14 -2.49 18.69
N SER A 553 -9.19 -3.83 18.76
CA SER A 553 -8.11 -4.63 19.32
C SER A 553 -6.94 -4.81 18.34
N SER A 554 -5.72 -4.86 18.87
CA SER A 554 -4.53 -5.36 18.17
C SER A 554 -4.72 -6.75 17.54
N SER A 555 -5.59 -7.59 18.12
CA SER A 555 -5.96 -8.91 17.58
C SER A 555 -6.98 -8.87 16.43
N GLY A 556 -7.54 -7.70 16.12
CA GLY A 556 -8.51 -7.51 15.05
C GLY A 556 -9.98 -7.64 15.42
N ARG A 557 -10.30 -7.83 16.71
CA ARG A 557 -11.68 -7.87 17.21
C ARG A 557 -12.18 -6.47 17.61
N LEU A 558 -13.49 -6.29 17.58
CA LEU A 558 -14.18 -5.12 18.13
C LEU A 558 -14.82 -5.49 19.47
N MET A 559 -14.49 -4.76 20.53
CA MET A 559 -15.06 -4.97 21.87
C MET A 559 -15.90 -3.76 22.28
N TYR A 560 -16.91 -3.98 23.10
CA TYR A 560 -17.77 -2.96 23.69
C TYR A 560 -17.81 -3.09 25.20
N TYR A 561 -17.50 -1.99 25.88
CA TYR A 561 -17.66 -1.80 27.30
C TYR A 561 -18.66 -0.68 27.54
N ARG A 562 -19.70 -0.99 28.29
CA ARG A 562 -20.63 0.02 28.77
C ARG A 562 -20.01 0.76 29.95
N ASN A 563 -20.16 2.07 30.02
CA ASN A 563 -19.84 2.83 31.22
C ASN A 563 -21.03 2.73 32.20
N GLU A 564 -20.82 2.17 33.39
CA GLU A 564 -21.84 2.15 34.45
C GLU A 564 -21.64 3.29 35.47
N GLY A 565 -20.69 4.19 35.18
CA GLY A 565 -20.26 5.30 36.03
C GLY A 565 -20.67 6.67 35.47
N ASN A 566 -19.67 7.47 35.08
CA ASN A 566 -19.81 8.74 34.35
C ASN A 566 -18.47 9.10 33.70
N ASN A 567 -18.38 10.16 32.89
CA ASN A 567 -17.15 10.52 32.19
C ASN A 567 -15.98 10.89 33.12
N LEU A 568 -16.25 11.47 34.29
CA LEU A 568 -15.19 11.86 35.24
C LEU A 568 -14.67 10.68 36.06
N ASN A 569 -15.51 9.67 36.29
CA ASN A 569 -15.20 8.46 37.03
C ASN A 569 -15.81 7.25 36.31
N PRO A 570 -15.23 6.83 35.17
CA PRO A 570 -15.81 5.78 34.36
C PRO A 570 -15.72 4.41 35.05
N ASP A 571 -16.75 3.59 34.87
CA ASP A 571 -16.82 2.19 35.31
C ASP A 571 -17.14 1.28 34.11
N PHE A 572 -16.12 0.99 33.31
CA PHE A 572 -16.27 0.23 32.06
C PHE A 572 -16.50 -1.26 32.31
N GLN A 573 -17.73 -1.72 32.05
CA GLN A 573 -18.15 -3.13 32.13
C GLN A 573 -18.24 -3.75 30.74
N LEU A 574 -17.47 -4.82 30.51
CA LEU A 574 -17.44 -5.53 29.23
C LEU A 574 -18.81 -6.17 28.91
N GLN A 575 -19.45 -5.71 27.84
CA GLN A 575 -20.74 -6.24 27.39
C GLN A 575 -20.59 -7.19 26.20
N ASN A 576 -19.66 -6.92 25.28
CA ASN A 576 -19.45 -7.74 24.08
C ASN A 576 -17.96 -7.79 23.67
N GLN A 577 -17.44 -9.00 23.41
CA GLN A 577 -16.04 -9.21 23.00
C GLN A 577 -15.82 -9.24 21.49
N SER A 578 -16.91 -9.30 20.71
CA SER A 578 -16.92 -9.45 19.26
C SER A 578 -18.13 -8.73 18.66
N LEU A 579 -18.28 -7.44 19.00
CA LEU A 579 -19.40 -6.62 18.55
C LEU A 579 -19.53 -6.67 17.02
N GLY A 580 -20.77 -6.82 16.51
CA GLY A 580 -21.03 -6.92 15.07
C GLY A 580 -20.44 -8.16 14.40
N GLY A 581 -20.08 -9.21 15.15
CA GLY A 581 -19.43 -10.42 14.63
C GLY A 581 -17.94 -10.25 14.31
N ILE A 582 -17.34 -9.12 14.70
CA ILE A 582 -15.95 -8.76 14.41
C ILE A 582 -15.03 -9.43 15.44
N ASN A 583 -14.68 -10.69 15.19
CA ASN A 583 -13.82 -11.55 16.04
C ASN A 583 -12.31 -11.39 15.77
N SER A 584 -11.43 -11.95 16.60
CA SER A 584 -9.97 -11.92 16.33
C SER A 584 -9.62 -12.52 14.96
N SER A 585 -8.64 -11.93 14.27
CA SER A 585 -8.23 -12.34 12.93
C SER A 585 -6.74 -12.10 12.70
N THR A 586 -6.07 -13.05 12.04
CA THR A 586 -4.66 -12.94 11.68
C THR A 586 -4.39 -12.00 10.52
N THR A 587 -5.42 -11.74 9.69
CA THR A 587 -5.36 -10.83 8.54
C THR A 587 -5.88 -9.43 8.88
N ARG A 588 -6.81 -9.32 9.83
CA ARG A 588 -7.46 -8.07 10.26
C ARG A 588 -6.86 -7.49 11.55
N ARG A 589 -5.56 -7.67 11.80
CA ARG A 589 -4.90 -7.19 13.04
C ARG A 589 -4.88 -5.66 13.12
N SER A 590 -4.70 -5.12 14.32
CA SER A 590 -4.67 -3.68 14.58
C SER A 590 -5.92 -2.97 14.09
N LEU A 591 -7.10 -3.39 14.57
CA LEU A 591 -8.36 -2.76 14.19
C LEU A 591 -8.38 -1.31 14.68
N ARG A 592 -8.74 -0.39 13.78
CA ARG A 592 -8.90 1.03 14.03
C ARG A 592 -10.31 1.47 13.65
N LEU A 593 -10.84 2.45 14.34
CA LEU A 593 -12.24 2.87 14.31
C LEU A 593 -12.32 4.38 14.08
N SER A 594 -13.31 4.79 13.30
CA SER A 594 -13.79 6.16 13.21
C SER A 594 -15.31 6.13 13.05
N VAL A 595 -16.02 7.09 13.63
CA VAL A 595 -17.48 7.16 13.57
C VAL A 595 -17.88 8.49 12.97
N SER A 596 -18.82 8.46 12.02
CA SER A 596 -19.46 9.65 11.46
C SER A 596 -20.71 9.26 10.69
N ASP A 597 -21.60 10.20 10.43
CA ASP A 597 -22.73 10.03 9.51
C ASP A 597 -22.23 10.30 8.07
N PHE A 598 -21.82 9.27 7.33
CA PHE A 598 -21.22 9.47 5.99
C PHE A 598 -22.24 9.55 4.87
N ASP A 599 -23.49 9.19 5.13
CA ASP A 599 -24.58 9.18 4.16
C ASP A 599 -25.69 10.20 4.44
N ALA A 600 -25.45 11.04 5.45
CA ALA A 600 -26.30 12.13 5.91
C ALA A 600 -27.73 11.68 6.27
N ASP A 601 -27.90 10.43 6.71
CA ASP A 601 -29.21 9.89 7.10
C ASP A 601 -29.58 10.19 8.57
N GLY A 602 -28.69 10.85 9.30
CA GLY A 602 -28.83 11.22 10.70
C GLY A 602 -28.44 10.11 11.66
N LYS A 603 -27.87 9.00 11.17
CA LYS A 603 -27.41 7.87 11.98
C LYS A 603 -25.91 7.69 11.82
N PRO A 604 -25.18 7.45 12.91
CA PRO A 604 -23.75 7.27 12.81
C PRO A 604 -23.41 5.92 12.16
N ASP A 605 -22.45 5.97 11.26
CA ASP A 605 -21.81 4.81 10.67
C ASP A 605 -20.47 4.54 11.35
N LEU A 606 -20.03 3.29 11.30
CA LEU A 606 -18.70 2.90 11.77
C LEU A 606 -17.79 2.63 10.58
N LEU A 607 -16.71 3.39 10.47
CA LEU A 607 -15.60 3.12 9.56
C LEU A 607 -14.50 2.38 10.32
N THR A 608 -13.97 1.31 9.72
CA THR A 608 -12.85 0.57 10.28
C THR A 608 -11.69 0.45 9.30
N GLY A 609 -10.47 0.45 9.83
CA GLY A 609 -9.23 0.14 9.12
C GLY A 609 -8.41 -0.89 9.89
N ASP A 610 -7.56 -1.64 9.19
CA ASP A 610 -6.76 -2.72 9.79
C ASP A 610 -5.60 -3.17 8.88
N ASN A 611 -4.79 -4.14 9.34
CA ASN A 611 -3.63 -4.69 8.62
C ASN A 611 -3.95 -5.51 7.36
N SER A 612 -5.23 -5.70 6.99
CA SER A 612 -5.60 -6.17 5.65
C SER A 612 -5.42 -5.07 4.59
N GLY A 613 -5.29 -3.82 5.03
CA GLY A 613 -5.12 -2.63 4.21
C GLY A 613 -6.41 -2.02 3.70
N GLN A 614 -7.56 -2.59 4.06
CA GLN A 614 -8.85 -2.14 3.57
C GLN A 614 -9.58 -1.29 4.59
N LEU A 615 -10.31 -0.29 4.09
CA LEU A 615 -11.38 0.35 4.84
C LEU A 615 -12.67 -0.48 4.72
N LYS A 616 -13.44 -0.56 5.80
CA LYS A 616 -14.76 -1.20 5.85
C LYS A 616 -15.75 -0.29 6.54
N LEU A 617 -16.87 -0.03 5.88
CA LEU A 617 -17.91 0.85 6.37
C LEU A 617 -19.12 0.04 6.82
N TYR A 618 -19.65 0.34 8.00
CA TYR A 618 -20.80 -0.31 8.60
C TYR A 618 -21.90 0.73 8.82
N PRO A 619 -22.84 0.87 7.86
CA PRO A 619 -23.87 1.89 7.94
C PRO A 619 -24.83 1.71 9.12
N GLY A 620 -25.23 2.81 9.76
CA GLY A 620 -26.16 2.84 10.88
C GLY A 620 -25.81 1.81 11.96
N PHE A 621 -24.54 1.72 12.37
CA PHE A 621 -24.07 0.60 13.18
C PHE A 621 -24.75 0.54 14.57
N LEU A 622 -25.17 1.69 15.11
CA LEU A 622 -25.95 1.76 16.36
C LEU A 622 -27.37 1.18 16.21
N ASP A 623 -28.02 1.34 15.06
CA ASP A 623 -29.31 0.69 14.79
C ASP A 623 -29.15 -0.84 14.67
N ASN A 624 -27.96 -1.29 14.26
CA ASN A 624 -27.61 -2.69 14.12
C ASN A 624 -26.97 -3.27 15.39
N PHE A 625 -26.89 -2.53 16.50
CA PHE A 625 -26.07 -2.88 17.66
C PHE A 625 -26.42 -4.23 18.31
N THR A 626 -27.70 -4.61 18.27
CA THR A 626 -28.18 -5.90 18.82
C THR A 626 -28.02 -7.08 17.86
N GLN A 627 -27.56 -6.86 16.62
CA GLN A 627 -27.35 -7.93 15.65
C GLN A 627 -26.02 -8.65 15.90
N ASP A 628 -26.04 -9.98 15.80
CA ASP A 628 -24.86 -10.81 16.03
C ASP A 628 -23.76 -10.62 14.96
N THR A 629 -24.10 -10.11 13.77
CA THR A 629 -23.17 -9.95 12.66
C THR A 629 -23.58 -8.76 11.79
N TRP A 630 -22.63 -7.86 11.53
CA TRP A 630 -22.79 -6.76 10.59
C TRP A 630 -22.15 -7.09 9.25
N THR A 631 -22.74 -6.56 8.18
CA THR A 631 -22.18 -6.66 6.83
C THR A 631 -21.54 -5.34 6.45
N PRO A 632 -20.21 -5.28 6.24
CA PRO A 632 -19.57 -4.05 5.80
C PRO A 632 -19.76 -3.82 4.30
N ASP A 633 -19.81 -2.55 3.90
CA ASP A 633 -19.46 -2.12 2.56
C ASP A 633 -17.93 -1.91 2.46
N THR A 634 -17.34 -2.38 1.38
CA THR A 634 -15.91 -2.19 1.06
C THR A 634 -15.70 -1.54 -0.29
N SER A 635 -16.78 -1.25 -1.03
CA SER A 635 -16.79 -0.79 -2.42
C SER A 635 -17.47 0.57 -2.51
N PHE A 636 -16.88 1.56 -1.83
CA PHE A 636 -17.38 2.94 -1.75
C PHE A 636 -16.38 3.99 -2.28
N VAL A 637 -15.17 3.58 -2.69
CA VAL A 637 -14.16 4.48 -3.26
C VAL A 637 -14.17 4.37 -4.79
N LEU A 638 -14.36 5.49 -5.48
CA LEU A 638 -14.33 5.55 -6.94
C LEU A 638 -12.91 5.34 -7.47
N ASN A 639 -12.73 4.36 -8.34
CA ASN A 639 -11.57 4.25 -9.22
C ASN A 639 -11.93 4.79 -10.60
N GLU A 640 -11.25 5.85 -11.01
CA GLU A 640 -11.54 6.56 -12.27
C GLU A 640 -11.12 5.80 -13.53
N LEU A 641 -10.11 4.92 -13.43
CA LEU A 641 -9.67 4.11 -14.55
C LEU A 641 -10.62 2.96 -14.82
N SER A 642 -11.12 2.29 -13.75
CA SER A 642 -12.07 1.19 -13.90
C SER A 642 -13.53 1.65 -13.97
N ALA A 643 -13.80 2.92 -13.62
CA ALA A 643 -15.13 3.50 -13.47
C ALA A 643 -16.04 2.71 -12.52
N LYS A 644 -15.46 2.17 -11.43
CA LYS A 644 -16.17 1.36 -10.44
C LYS A 644 -15.88 1.89 -9.03
N TYR A 645 -16.82 1.61 -8.13
CA TYR A 645 -16.54 1.67 -6.69
C TYR A 645 -15.90 0.36 -6.26
N GLU A 646 -14.74 0.46 -5.63
CA GLU A 646 -13.91 -0.69 -5.33
C GLU A 646 -13.26 -0.52 -3.96
N SER A 647 -12.84 -1.65 -3.40
CA SER A 647 -11.91 -1.64 -2.27
C SER A 647 -10.54 -1.17 -2.73
N HIS A 648 -9.77 -0.59 -1.82
CA HIS A 648 -8.41 -0.14 -2.05
C HIS A 648 -7.52 -0.54 -0.87
N ARG A 649 -6.21 -0.67 -1.12
CA ARG A 649 -5.22 -1.13 -0.14
C ARG A 649 -4.30 0.02 0.27
N TYR A 650 -4.48 0.51 1.50
CA TYR A 650 -3.75 1.67 2.05
C TYR A 650 -2.46 1.29 2.82
N GLY A 651 -2.05 0.02 2.77
CA GLY A 651 -0.91 -0.53 3.53
C GLY A 651 -1.35 -1.30 4.76
N ILE A 652 -0.59 -1.23 5.86
CA ILE A 652 -0.98 -1.79 7.16
C ILE A 652 -1.10 -0.68 8.21
N PHE A 653 -1.67 -0.99 9.38
CA PHE A 653 -2.03 -0.01 10.41
C PHE A 653 -2.90 1.13 9.87
N VAL A 654 -3.84 0.78 8.98
CA VAL A 654 -4.79 1.73 8.39
C VAL A 654 -5.62 2.38 9.48
N THR A 655 -5.39 3.69 9.69
CA THR A 655 -5.99 4.49 10.75
C THR A 655 -6.90 5.54 10.12
N PRO A 656 -8.21 5.28 10.00
CA PRO A 656 -9.15 6.25 9.46
C PRO A 656 -9.43 7.38 10.46
N LEU A 657 -9.65 8.58 9.94
CA LEU A 657 -10.23 9.73 10.61
C LEU A 657 -11.34 10.29 9.72
N ALA A 658 -12.55 10.36 10.26
CA ALA A 658 -13.66 11.07 9.64
C ALA A 658 -13.67 12.53 10.10
N ALA A 659 -13.70 13.48 9.16
CA ALA A 659 -13.81 14.91 9.46
C ALA A 659 -14.37 15.67 8.26
N ASP A 660 -15.26 16.63 8.49
CA ASP A 660 -15.73 17.54 7.44
C ASP A 660 -14.69 18.64 7.20
N LEU A 661 -13.62 18.30 6.47
CA LEU A 661 -12.45 19.18 6.28
C LEU A 661 -12.71 20.35 5.34
N ASN A 662 -13.80 20.31 4.56
CA ASN A 662 -14.16 21.32 3.57
C ASN A 662 -15.50 22.02 3.88
N ALA A 663 -16.03 21.83 5.09
CA ALA A 663 -17.27 22.42 5.59
C ALA A 663 -18.48 22.24 4.64
N ASP A 664 -18.55 21.11 3.93
CA ASP A 664 -19.66 20.78 3.02
C ASP A 664 -20.77 19.92 3.69
N ASN A 665 -20.62 19.66 5.00
CA ASN A 665 -21.45 18.80 5.85
C ASN A 665 -21.39 17.31 5.48
N ASN A 666 -20.48 16.89 4.60
CA ASN A 666 -20.23 15.49 4.29
C ASN A 666 -18.84 15.12 4.81
N PRO A 667 -18.73 14.25 5.82
CA PRO A 667 -17.45 13.89 6.42
C PRO A 667 -16.50 13.25 5.40
N ASP A 668 -15.35 13.88 5.18
CA ASP A 668 -14.23 13.32 4.43
C ASP A 668 -13.51 12.25 5.26
N ILE A 669 -12.62 11.48 4.62
CA ILE A 669 -11.75 10.52 5.30
C ILE A 669 -10.29 10.86 5.07
N LEU A 670 -9.55 11.08 6.16
CA LEU A 670 -8.10 10.95 6.19
C LEU A 670 -7.72 9.53 6.61
N VAL A 671 -6.65 8.99 6.03
CA VAL A 671 -6.16 7.65 6.33
C VAL A 671 -4.67 7.71 6.63
N GLY A 672 -4.29 7.52 7.89
CA GLY A 672 -2.90 7.24 8.25
C GLY A 672 -2.55 5.77 8.05
N ASN A 673 -1.26 5.45 7.92
CA ASN A 673 -0.77 4.08 7.80
C ASN A 673 0.57 3.87 8.52
N ASN A 674 1.16 2.68 8.38
CA ASN A 674 2.45 2.34 8.99
C ASN A 674 3.65 3.10 8.41
N ALA A 675 3.57 3.57 7.16
CA ALA A 675 4.66 4.28 6.50
C ALA A 675 4.66 5.80 6.79
N GLY A 676 3.91 6.23 7.82
CA GLY A 676 3.98 7.60 8.33
C GLY A 676 3.37 8.66 7.42
N GLY A 677 2.76 8.26 6.31
CA GLY A 677 2.04 9.17 5.43
C GLY A 677 0.53 9.09 5.58
N ILE A 678 -0.14 9.99 4.86
CA ILE A 678 -1.59 10.18 4.89
C ILE A 678 -2.16 10.01 3.49
N PHE A 679 -3.35 9.41 3.39
CA PHE A 679 -4.22 9.50 2.21
C PHE A 679 -5.45 10.33 2.55
N TYR A 680 -6.09 10.89 1.52
CA TYR A 680 -7.33 11.63 1.65
C TYR A 680 -8.37 11.11 0.66
N LEU A 681 -9.60 11.03 1.12
CA LEU A 681 -10.77 10.62 0.36
C LEU A 681 -11.86 11.64 0.64
N ARG A 682 -12.25 12.39 -0.39
CA ARG A 682 -13.35 13.35 -0.29
C ARG A 682 -14.68 12.62 -0.34
N ASN A 683 -15.62 12.96 0.54
CA ASN A 683 -17.00 12.53 0.41
C ASN A 683 -17.73 13.39 -0.63
N ASP A 684 -18.08 12.78 -1.76
CA ASP A 684 -18.71 13.44 -2.89
C ASP A 684 -20.22 13.17 -2.86
N GLU A 685 -20.97 13.80 -1.95
CA GLU A 685 -22.44 13.65 -1.95
C GLU A 685 -23.12 14.42 -3.09
N THR A 686 -22.45 15.43 -3.64
CA THR A 686 -23.05 16.40 -4.58
C THR A 686 -22.30 16.55 -5.90
N SER A 687 -21.17 15.86 -6.10
CA SER A 687 -20.38 16.00 -7.31
C SER A 687 -20.76 14.94 -8.36
N GLN A 688 -20.91 15.39 -9.61
CA GLN A 688 -21.08 14.46 -10.72
C GLN A 688 -19.85 13.51 -10.76
N PRO A 689 -20.05 12.18 -10.84
CA PRO A 689 -18.98 11.27 -11.20
C PRO A 689 -18.28 11.79 -12.47
N PRO A 690 -16.95 11.76 -12.53
CA PRO A 690 -16.22 12.36 -13.62
C PRO A 690 -16.47 11.55 -14.89
N THR A 691 -16.33 12.21 -16.03
CA THR A 691 -16.00 11.57 -17.30
C THR A 691 -14.75 10.71 -17.08
N PRO A 692 -14.80 9.37 -17.14
CA PRO A 692 -13.64 8.55 -16.85
C PRO A 692 -12.55 8.83 -17.90
N PRO A 693 -11.28 9.04 -17.54
CA PRO A 693 -10.21 9.24 -18.51
C PRO A 693 -10.02 8.04 -19.44
N ASN A 694 -10.50 6.84 -19.07
CA ASN A 694 -10.30 5.61 -19.80
C ASN A 694 -11.47 4.60 -19.59
N ALA A 695 -12.73 5.02 -19.73
CA ALA A 695 -13.93 4.17 -19.48
C ALA A 695 -14.04 2.87 -20.33
N GLY A 696 -13.06 2.57 -21.18
CA GLY A 696 -13.19 1.57 -22.22
C GLY A 696 -14.41 1.85 -23.13
N ALA A 697 -14.87 0.81 -23.83
CA ALA A 697 -15.93 0.91 -24.84
C ALA A 697 -17.37 1.01 -24.30
N SER A 698 -17.57 1.31 -23.00
CA SER A 698 -18.86 1.14 -22.31
C SER A 698 -19.61 2.44 -22.05
N ILE A 699 -20.94 2.39 -22.17
CA ILE A 699 -21.86 3.47 -21.80
C ILE A 699 -22.04 3.50 -20.28
N LEU A 700 -21.97 4.69 -19.67
CA LEU A 700 -22.28 4.91 -18.25
C LEU A 700 -23.54 5.77 -18.08
N VAL A 701 -24.32 5.48 -17.04
CA VAL A 701 -25.54 6.21 -16.71
C VAL A 701 -25.63 6.41 -15.20
N PHE A 702 -25.61 7.66 -14.75
CA PHE A 702 -25.49 8.02 -13.33
C PHE A 702 -26.03 9.43 -13.04
N PRO A 703 -26.50 9.76 -11.83
CA PRO A 703 -26.87 8.79 -10.81
C PRO A 703 -28.02 7.92 -11.34
N ASN A 704 -28.06 6.67 -10.90
CA ASN A 704 -29.11 5.73 -11.27
C ASN A 704 -29.40 4.84 -10.05
N PRO A 705 -30.42 5.17 -9.23
CA PRO A 705 -31.56 6.04 -9.55
C PRO A 705 -31.27 7.55 -9.68
N ALA A 706 -32.04 8.24 -10.53
CA ALA A 706 -31.98 9.69 -10.78
C ALA A 706 -33.18 10.41 -10.14
N GLN A 707 -32.95 11.60 -9.59
CA GLN A 707 -34.01 12.46 -9.04
C GLN A 707 -34.45 13.49 -10.10
N SER A 708 -33.76 14.63 -10.16
CA SER A 708 -34.05 15.72 -11.09
C SER A 708 -33.30 15.62 -12.42
N SER A 709 -32.24 14.80 -12.50
CA SER A 709 -31.49 14.57 -13.72
C SER A 709 -30.76 13.23 -13.73
N VAL A 710 -30.44 12.74 -14.93
CA VAL A 710 -29.57 11.60 -15.17
C VAL A 710 -28.48 11.99 -16.18
N ASN A 711 -27.23 11.67 -15.87
CA ASN A 711 -26.09 11.84 -16.75
C ASN A 711 -25.83 10.59 -17.56
N VAL A 712 -25.41 10.79 -18.80
CA VAL A 712 -25.07 9.74 -19.75
C VAL A 712 -23.69 10.02 -20.32
N PHE A 713 -22.80 9.05 -20.21
CA PHE A 713 -21.50 9.06 -20.86
C PHE A 713 -21.46 8.01 -21.98
N SER A 714 -20.84 8.37 -23.10
CA SER A 714 -20.55 7.47 -24.21
C SER A 714 -19.11 7.67 -24.67
N PRO A 715 -18.34 6.60 -24.96
CA PRO A 715 -16.95 6.71 -25.42
C PRO A 715 -16.83 7.18 -26.88
N GLU A 716 -17.94 7.14 -27.63
CA GLU A 716 -18.07 7.69 -28.98
C GLU A 716 -19.34 8.54 -29.08
N ASP A 717 -19.47 9.34 -30.14
CA ASP A 717 -20.71 10.08 -30.40
C ASP A 717 -21.91 9.14 -30.43
N ALA A 718 -22.98 9.49 -29.71
CA ALA A 718 -24.18 8.68 -29.62
C ALA A 718 -25.44 9.55 -29.65
N GLU A 719 -26.56 8.93 -30.02
CA GLU A 719 -27.89 9.48 -29.81
C GLU A 719 -28.58 8.69 -28.69
N VAL A 720 -29.07 9.40 -27.67
CA VAL A 720 -29.68 8.79 -26.48
C VAL A 720 -31.10 9.27 -26.30
N SER A 721 -32.01 8.37 -25.94
CA SER A 721 -33.40 8.69 -25.61
C SER A 721 -33.85 7.90 -24.40
N LEU A 722 -34.74 8.47 -23.59
CA LEU A 722 -35.30 7.78 -22.44
C LEU A 722 -36.72 7.32 -22.76
N GLN A 723 -37.00 6.05 -22.49
CA GLN A 723 -38.28 5.39 -22.77
C GLN A 723 -38.87 4.83 -21.49
N ASN A 724 -40.20 4.83 -21.34
CA ASN A 724 -40.84 4.06 -20.26
C ASN A 724 -40.86 2.55 -20.59
N THR A 725 -41.32 1.71 -19.65
CA THR A 725 -41.41 0.25 -19.84
C THR A 725 -42.38 -0.19 -20.95
N LEU A 726 -43.24 0.71 -21.43
CA LEU A 726 -44.12 0.49 -22.59
C LEU A 726 -43.47 0.90 -23.92
N GLY A 727 -42.20 1.36 -23.90
CA GLY A 727 -41.45 1.81 -25.08
C GLY A 727 -41.80 3.22 -25.55
N GLN A 728 -42.58 3.99 -24.79
CA GLN A 728 -42.90 5.38 -25.14
C GLN A 728 -41.72 6.28 -24.78
N ILE A 729 -41.31 7.13 -25.72
CA ILE A 729 -40.23 8.10 -25.51
C ILE A 729 -40.73 9.20 -24.55
N VAL A 730 -40.06 9.32 -23.40
CA VAL A 730 -40.35 10.33 -22.38
C VAL A 730 -39.32 11.45 -22.34
N ILE A 731 -38.10 11.20 -22.84
CA ILE A 731 -37.13 12.22 -23.19
C ILE A 731 -36.75 11.99 -24.65
N SER A 732 -37.01 13.00 -25.48
CA SER A 732 -36.70 12.96 -26.92
C SER A 732 -35.21 12.70 -27.16
N PRO A 733 -34.84 12.10 -28.32
CA PRO A 733 -33.45 11.82 -28.63
C PRO A 733 -32.55 13.05 -28.51
N VAL A 734 -31.41 12.90 -27.83
CA VAL A 734 -30.39 13.93 -27.62
C VAL A 734 -29.04 13.39 -28.05
N THR A 735 -28.20 14.24 -28.65
CA THR A 735 -26.82 13.86 -28.96
C THR A 735 -25.95 13.93 -27.70
N VAL A 736 -25.22 12.84 -27.47
CA VAL A 736 -24.08 12.76 -26.54
C VAL A 736 -22.83 12.80 -27.41
N VAL A 737 -21.95 13.77 -27.15
CA VAL A 737 -20.65 13.84 -27.83
C VAL A 737 -19.73 12.84 -27.14
N GLY A 738 -18.95 12.09 -27.92
CA GLY A 738 -18.04 11.08 -27.39
C GLY A 738 -17.08 11.68 -26.37
N ASN A 739 -16.85 10.95 -25.28
CA ASN A 739 -16.02 11.37 -24.16
C ASN A 739 -16.51 12.63 -23.43
N ILE A 740 -17.78 13.01 -23.59
CA ILE A 740 -18.39 14.14 -22.89
C ILE A 740 -19.68 13.66 -22.22
N VAL A 741 -19.79 13.88 -20.91
CA VAL A 741 -21.01 13.59 -20.15
C VAL A 741 -22.15 14.50 -20.60
N LYS A 742 -23.32 13.92 -20.85
CA LYS A 742 -24.55 14.64 -21.18
C LYS A 742 -25.59 14.44 -20.09
N THR A 743 -26.05 15.53 -19.49
CA THR A 743 -27.16 15.54 -18.54
C THR A 743 -28.51 15.57 -19.26
N LEU A 744 -29.44 14.71 -18.81
CA LEU A 744 -30.84 14.67 -19.20
C LEU A 744 -31.69 15.11 -18.00
N ASP A 745 -32.59 16.09 -18.20
CA ASP A 745 -33.54 16.53 -17.18
C ASP A 745 -34.65 15.50 -17.00
N THR A 746 -34.78 14.97 -15.79
CA THR A 746 -35.79 13.97 -15.41
C THR A 746 -36.79 14.51 -14.39
N SER A 747 -36.68 15.78 -14.00
CA SER A 747 -37.48 16.41 -12.91
C SER A 747 -39.00 16.35 -13.10
N LYS A 748 -39.46 16.14 -14.35
CA LYS A 748 -40.88 16.06 -14.71
C LYS A 748 -41.39 14.65 -14.93
N LEU A 749 -40.52 13.65 -14.80
CA LEU A 749 -40.88 12.25 -14.99
C LEU A 749 -41.41 11.67 -13.69
N ALA A 750 -42.42 10.81 -13.79
CA ALA A 750 -42.93 10.09 -12.63
C ALA A 750 -41.89 9.06 -12.15
N SER A 751 -41.84 8.80 -10.84
CA SER A 751 -41.01 7.75 -10.26
C SER A 751 -41.30 6.40 -10.94
N GLY A 752 -40.27 5.68 -11.35
CA GLY A 752 -40.44 4.43 -12.07
C GLY A 752 -39.19 3.95 -12.81
N VAL A 753 -39.32 2.80 -13.48
CA VAL A 753 -38.25 2.25 -14.33
C VAL A 753 -38.41 2.74 -15.76
N TYR A 754 -37.31 3.21 -16.32
CA TYR A 754 -37.16 3.68 -17.68
C TYR A 754 -35.99 2.94 -18.35
N LEU A 755 -35.96 2.99 -19.68
CA LEU A 755 -34.96 2.39 -20.53
C LEU A 755 -34.27 3.52 -21.30
N LEU A 756 -33.00 3.74 -21.01
CA LEU A 756 -32.16 4.62 -21.81
C LEU A 756 -31.66 3.82 -23.01
N LYS A 757 -32.15 4.18 -24.19
CA LYS A 757 -31.68 3.65 -25.47
C LYS A 757 -30.54 4.53 -25.96
N VAL A 758 -29.38 3.93 -26.19
CA VAL A 758 -28.17 4.58 -26.72
C VAL A 758 -27.84 4.00 -28.08
N THR A 759 -27.77 4.85 -29.10
CA THR A 759 -27.42 4.47 -30.48
C THR A 759 -26.08 5.08 -30.82
N LYS A 760 -25.03 4.25 -30.90
CA LYS A 760 -23.66 4.67 -31.22
C LYS A 760 -23.57 5.12 -32.68
N LYS A 761 -23.03 6.31 -32.97
CA LYS A 761 -23.06 6.91 -34.32
C LYS A 761 -22.10 6.24 -35.30
N ALA A 762 -20.91 5.79 -34.87
CA ALA A 762 -19.96 5.18 -35.80
C ALA A 762 -20.35 3.74 -36.16
N SER A 763 -20.81 2.96 -35.16
CA SER A 763 -21.16 1.54 -35.34
C SER A 763 -22.64 1.28 -35.67
N GLY A 764 -23.54 2.21 -35.36
CA GLY A 764 -24.99 1.98 -35.41
C GLY A 764 -25.52 1.03 -34.33
N ASN A 765 -24.65 0.55 -33.43
CA ASN A 765 -25.02 -0.37 -32.37
C ASN A 765 -25.95 0.30 -31.36
N VAL A 766 -26.97 -0.44 -30.94
CA VAL A 766 -27.93 0.01 -29.92
C VAL A 766 -27.64 -0.72 -28.62
N GLU A 767 -27.40 0.03 -27.56
CA GLU A 767 -27.31 -0.45 -26.19
C GLU A 767 -28.48 0.09 -25.37
N VAL A 768 -28.99 -0.69 -24.41
CA VAL A 768 -30.07 -0.27 -23.52
C VAL A 768 -29.59 -0.36 -22.08
N LYS A 769 -29.70 0.75 -21.35
CA LYS A 769 -29.43 0.81 -19.92
C LYS A 769 -30.74 1.03 -19.16
N LYS A 770 -30.91 0.31 -18.06
CA LYS A 770 -32.00 0.58 -17.11
C LYS A 770 -31.72 1.93 -16.44
N VAL A 771 -32.72 2.80 -16.35
CA VAL A 771 -32.68 4.06 -15.59
C VAL A 771 -33.86 4.08 -14.63
N VAL A 772 -33.61 4.31 -13.36
CA VAL A 772 -34.67 4.42 -12.36
C VAL A 772 -34.85 5.90 -12.03
N ILE A 773 -36.06 6.45 -12.17
CA ILE A 773 -36.39 7.82 -11.71
C ILE A 773 -37.10 7.73 -10.36
N ARG A 774 -36.80 8.64 -9.44
CA ARG A 774 -37.42 8.75 -8.12
C ARG A 774 -38.20 10.03 -7.94
#